data_AF-A0A9D9G7B3-F1
#
_entry.id   AF-A0A9D9G7B3-F1
#
_cell.length_a   1.000
_cell.length_b   1.000
_cell.length_c   1.000
_cell.angle_alpha   90.00
_cell.angle_beta   90.00
_cell.angle_gamma   90.00
#
_symmetry.space_group_name_H-M   'P 1'
#
loop_
_entity.id
_entity.type
_entity.pdbx_description
1 polymer ?
#
loop_
_entity_poly.entity_id
_entity_poly.type
_entity_poly.pdbx_seq_one_letter_code
_entity_poly.pdbx_strand_id
1 'polypeptide(L)'
;YTTDGSAPSATNGSTSTDGIFNISKTTVLRCILLQDDLLPSPVVTRSYIYRDHDYYLPVISITTEPANLYDNTIGVYIDGTNGVSGRNHGPSNINMDWERPVNFEYITPDGKMAINQETEFVISGGWSRHFAPSSFKLKATNRYEWKNTIDPYPFFSNKPHNKYRQIMVRNGGNDNDSQAHGRVRDALTQQVLISSGFDVDCQDYQPVHVFFNGRYLAQLNLREPNNRYHGYANFGYDDDMMDAFEYSNGYFQKAGTKDAFNRWGQLAQGCSSPDTYEELKQLIDIDEITNFFAAISYIGCSDWICNSNNVKGYRALPDGRFRMTLHDQDWGWSNSNGVTLLEGNYGNELLAIYNNMKRNSADFRRRFIDAYCILQGSVFTQERCLRICDSICRLVEPALSWEGKEPWTSYNEQKAAMGGRTSRTVRINALKTAYGLDGGMEVKFNANAPKAAFLINGHPVPGGAFNGTLFAPVTLEVSAPAGYNFVGWSKVGNATVTDIKKGDSWKYWDQGSLNGTDWKTGSVNNWAEGITPLGYGKDAIATTINYGGDSSQKYPTYYFRKNLQIDSDPADIASVTLDYTADDGFVVYVNGVEACRYLMPDGEPTFETYATTHSINNPDSGTMSLPVNLFRKGENIIAVEVHNNVPGSSDIYWDAEISYNITSGTAIVSRERTLKLDTDANTELQAVFTPLHRDCLWEAGSTPVVVNEVSAGNTVAANEYGKRNDWIELYNTTDQPIDLEGMYLTDDPTMPEKYQITSSALGVSTVIPAHGYYIVWADKLDPICQLHASFKLANQSEHSVTLTSKDLTWSNCLTYSVMAGDESVGRYPDGGKRTYRMTRPTIEATNTLTSYSQWLYGFDENFDEQNYLDAITMPSMMADGTESTEYFTLDGMKVSRPQRGINIVRTKNADGTTSVKRILVK
;
A
#
# COMPACT_ATOMS: atom_id res chain seq x y z
N TYR A 1 -45.69 11.48 0.77
CA TYR A 1 -44.38 10.99 1.25
C TYR A 1 -44.60 9.80 2.17
N THR A 2 -43.61 8.92 2.29
CA THR A 2 -43.61 7.77 3.20
C THR A 2 -42.34 7.78 4.04
N THR A 3 -42.37 7.09 5.19
CA THR A 3 -41.23 6.99 6.11
C THR A 3 -40.83 5.55 6.46
N ASP A 4 -41.49 4.57 5.88
CA ASP A 4 -41.31 3.14 6.15
C ASP A 4 -40.52 2.41 5.05
N GLY A 5 -40.12 3.14 4.00
CA GLY A 5 -39.41 2.62 2.83
C GLY A 5 -40.31 2.29 1.65
N SER A 6 -41.65 2.22 1.83
CA SER A 6 -42.59 1.97 0.75
C SER A 6 -42.62 3.13 -0.26
N ALA A 7 -42.93 2.87 -1.52
CA ALA A 7 -43.03 3.94 -2.52
C ALA A 7 -44.29 4.80 -2.25
N PRO A 8 -44.16 6.13 -2.12
CA PRO A 8 -45.33 7.00 -1.95
C PRO A 8 -46.18 7.00 -3.23
N SER A 9 -47.49 7.12 -3.08
CA SER A 9 -48.44 7.26 -4.18
C SER A 9 -49.62 8.14 -3.77
N ALA A 10 -50.59 8.36 -4.66
CA ALA A 10 -51.83 9.05 -4.32
C ALA A 10 -52.64 8.34 -3.22
N THR A 11 -52.40 7.04 -3.02
CA THR A 11 -53.11 6.20 -2.03
C THR A 11 -52.18 5.61 -0.97
N ASN A 12 -50.88 5.90 -1.00
CA ASN A 12 -49.89 5.37 -0.07
C ASN A 12 -49.00 6.48 0.51
N GLY A 13 -49.06 6.66 1.83
CA GLY A 13 -48.27 7.64 2.57
C GLY A 13 -49.07 8.83 3.09
N SER A 14 -48.34 9.85 3.55
CA SER A 14 -48.84 11.10 4.13
C SER A 14 -48.67 12.27 3.16
N THR A 15 -49.47 13.32 3.32
CA THR A 15 -49.38 14.55 2.52
C THR A 15 -48.77 15.68 3.36
N SER A 16 -47.83 16.44 2.78
CA SER A 16 -47.35 17.72 3.30
C SER A 16 -47.57 18.77 2.21
N THR A 17 -48.17 19.90 2.59
CA THR A 17 -48.52 20.99 1.66
C THR A 17 -47.46 22.09 1.58
N ASP A 18 -46.58 22.18 2.59
CA ASP A 18 -45.50 23.16 2.68
C ASP A 18 -44.10 22.56 2.39
N GLY A 19 -44.00 21.23 2.32
CA GLY A 19 -42.74 20.52 2.14
C GLY A 19 -41.82 20.55 3.37
N ILE A 20 -42.33 20.90 4.54
CA ILE A 20 -41.56 21.00 5.78
C ILE A 20 -41.72 19.70 6.59
N PHE A 21 -40.60 19.11 7.00
CA PHE A 21 -40.56 17.86 7.77
C PHE A 21 -39.77 18.07 9.07
N ASN A 22 -40.38 17.72 10.21
CA ASN A 22 -39.70 17.71 11.50
C ASN A 22 -39.11 16.32 11.76
N ILE A 23 -37.77 16.23 11.83
CA ILE A 23 -37.04 14.99 12.03
C ILE A 23 -36.39 15.01 13.41
N SER A 24 -36.82 14.11 14.29
CA SER A 24 -36.31 14.01 15.68
C SER A 24 -35.67 12.65 16.00
N LYS A 25 -35.55 11.79 14.99
CA LYS A 25 -34.94 10.45 15.05
C LYS A 25 -34.55 10.02 13.64
N THR A 26 -33.79 8.93 13.52
CA THR A 26 -33.44 8.39 12.20
C THR A 26 -34.71 8.15 11.39
N THR A 27 -34.79 8.79 10.24
CA THR A 27 -35.97 8.82 9.40
C THR A 27 -35.56 8.76 7.94
N VAL A 28 -36.16 7.84 7.20
CA VAL A 28 -36.10 7.85 5.75
C VAL A 28 -37.31 8.61 5.24
N LEU A 29 -37.14 9.50 4.27
CA LEU A 29 -38.22 10.18 3.58
C LEU A 29 -38.19 9.77 2.11
N ARG A 30 -39.32 9.25 1.61
CA ARG A 30 -39.55 9.07 0.18
C ARG A 30 -40.68 10.00 -0.25
N CYS A 31 -40.41 10.85 -1.23
CA CYS A 31 -41.32 11.92 -1.65
C CYS A 31 -41.64 11.84 -3.14
N ILE A 32 -42.87 12.21 -3.48
CA ILE A 32 -43.31 12.49 -4.85
C ILE A 32 -44.15 13.78 -4.83
N LEU A 33 -44.20 14.47 -5.96
CA LEU A 33 -45.17 15.52 -6.23
C LEU A 33 -46.35 14.94 -7.01
N LEU A 34 -47.55 15.37 -6.64
CA LEU A 34 -48.80 14.99 -7.29
C LEU A 34 -49.53 16.25 -7.73
N GLN A 35 -50.06 16.22 -8.94
CA GLN A 35 -50.95 17.23 -9.48
C GLN A 35 -52.01 16.52 -10.32
N ASP A 36 -53.24 17.01 -10.27
CA ASP A 36 -54.34 16.47 -11.07
C ASP A 36 -53.96 16.47 -12.56
N ASP A 37 -54.40 15.41 -13.26
CA ASP A 37 -54.15 15.17 -14.69
C ASP A 37 -52.68 15.03 -15.11
N LEU A 38 -51.74 14.97 -14.16
CA LEU A 38 -50.32 14.74 -14.40
C LEU A 38 -49.84 13.41 -13.81
N LEU A 39 -48.78 12.86 -14.40
CA LEU A 39 -48.06 11.74 -13.80
C LEU A 39 -47.36 12.20 -12.51
N PRO A 40 -47.26 11.33 -11.49
CA PRO A 40 -46.42 11.60 -10.33
C PRO A 40 -44.98 11.91 -10.73
N SER A 41 -44.30 12.77 -9.97
CA SER A 41 -42.85 12.90 -10.11
C SER A 41 -42.14 11.57 -9.81
N PRO A 42 -40.87 11.39 -10.24
CA PRO A 42 -40.03 10.33 -9.72
C PRO A 42 -39.97 10.37 -8.19
N VAL A 43 -39.75 9.20 -7.58
CA VAL A 43 -39.58 9.10 -6.12
C VAL A 43 -38.20 9.64 -5.75
N VAL A 44 -38.18 10.65 -4.88
CA VAL A 44 -36.93 11.15 -4.27
C VAL A 44 -36.79 10.54 -2.89
N THR A 45 -35.67 9.86 -2.64
CA THR A 45 -35.36 9.27 -1.33
C THR A 45 -34.30 10.10 -0.61
N ARG A 46 -34.47 10.31 0.69
CA ARG A 46 -33.47 10.90 1.58
C ARG A 46 -33.48 10.22 2.94
N SER A 47 -32.33 9.70 3.35
CA SER A 47 -32.10 9.21 4.72
C SER A 47 -31.52 10.30 5.61
N TYR A 48 -32.15 10.52 6.76
CA TYR A 48 -31.67 11.39 7.83
C TYR A 48 -31.28 10.51 9.01
N ILE A 49 -29.98 10.41 9.29
CA ILE A 49 -29.44 9.60 10.38
C ILE A 49 -29.35 10.46 11.64
N TYR A 50 -30.09 10.07 12.67
CA TYR A 50 -29.98 10.69 13.98
C TYR A 50 -28.75 10.10 14.69
N ARG A 51 -27.85 10.96 15.16
CA ARG A 51 -26.59 10.56 15.82
C ARG A 51 -26.83 10.19 17.27
N ASP A 52 -27.60 9.13 17.50
CA ASP A 52 -27.70 8.48 18.82
C ASP A 52 -26.42 7.69 19.17
N HIS A 53 -25.62 7.36 18.16
CA HIS A 53 -24.25 6.87 18.27
C HIS A 53 -23.29 7.75 17.46
N ASP A 54 -21.99 7.59 17.72
CA ASP A 54 -20.96 8.21 16.90
C ASP A 54 -20.72 7.40 15.62
N TYR A 55 -21.48 7.71 14.57
CA TYR A 55 -21.30 7.11 13.24
C TYR A 55 -20.09 7.75 12.52
N TYR A 56 -18.88 7.42 12.95
CA TYR A 56 -17.62 7.97 12.39
C TYR A 56 -17.16 7.24 11.12
N LEU A 57 -17.74 6.06 10.82
CA LEU A 57 -17.55 5.38 9.53
C LEU A 57 -18.59 5.87 8.51
N PRO A 58 -18.32 5.76 7.20
CA PRO A 58 -19.33 6.04 6.18
C PRO A 58 -20.59 5.20 6.39
N VAL A 59 -21.75 5.76 6.08
CA VAL A 59 -23.06 5.10 6.20
C VAL A 59 -23.56 4.66 4.83
N ILE A 60 -23.95 3.39 4.73
CA ILE A 60 -24.78 2.87 3.64
C ILE A 60 -26.23 2.82 4.13
N SER A 61 -27.13 3.60 3.55
CA SER A 61 -28.58 3.49 3.77
C SER A 61 -29.25 2.83 2.57
N ILE A 62 -29.93 1.72 2.82
CA ILE A 62 -30.75 1.03 1.84
C ILE A 62 -32.22 1.28 2.16
N THR A 63 -32.91 1.83 1.18
CA THR A 63 -34.35 2.09 1.27
C THR A 63 -35.12 1.31 0.21
N THR A 64 -36.11 0.53 0.63
CA THR A 64 -36.96 -0.24 -0.28
C THR A 64 -38.30 -0.58 0.37
N GLU A 65 -39.25 -1.06 -0.44
CA GLU A 65 -40.49 -1.64 0.04
C GLU A 65 -40.19 -2.74 1.08
N PRO A 66 -40.70 -2.67 2.32
CA PRO A 66 -40.44 -3.69 3.35
C PRO A 66 -40.67 -5.13 2.88
N ALA A 67 -41.67 -5.36 2.02
CA ALA A 67 -41.94 -6.68 1.43
C ALA A 67 -40.74 -7.24 0.63
N ASN A 68 -39.95 -6.38 -0.02
CA ASN A 68 -38.75 -6.81 -0.75
C ASN A 68 -37.71 -7.45 0.17
N LEU A 69 -37.65 -7.06 1.44
CA LEU A 69 -36.72 -7.61 2.41
C LEU A 69 -37.33 -8.76 3.20
N TYR A 70 -38.58 -8.61 3.67
CA TYR A 70 -39.12 -9.44 4.75
C TYR A 70 -40.41 -10.20 4.42
N ASP A 71 -40.96 -10.08 3.20
CA ASP A 71 -42.12 -10.89 2.84
C ASP A 71 -41.78 -12.38 2.79
N ASN A 72 -42.71 -13.22 3.24
CA ASN A 72 -42.49 -14.65 3.34
C ASN A 72 -42.29 -15.33 1.96
N THR A 73 -42.81 -14.76 0.88
CA THR A 73 -42.75 -15.32 -0.49
C THR A 73 -41.75 -14.59 -1.39
N ILE A 74 -41.59 -13.28 -1.22
CA ILE A 74 -40.73 -12.46 -2.09
C ILE A 74 -39.58 -11.77 -1.35
N GLY A 75 -39.54 -11.78 -0.03
CA GLY A 75 -38.49 -11.14 0.75
C GLY A 75 -37.15 -11.82 0.55
N VAL A 76 -36.08 -11.05 0.29
CA VAL A 76 -34.73 -11.60 0.08
C VAL A 76 -33.91 -11.70 1.35
N TYR A 77 -34.31 -11.04 2.44
CA TYR A 77 -33.57 -10.95 3.70
C TYR A 77 -34.31 -11.69 4.84
N ILE A 78 -34.90 -12.84 4.53
CA ILE A 78 -35.67 -13.66 5.47
C ILE A 78 -35.66 -15.14 5.06
N ASP A 79 -35.84 -16.03 6.03
CA ASP A 79 -36.13 -17.45 5.79
C ASP A 79 -37.58 -17.67 5.37
N GLY A 80 -37.91 -17.24 4.15
CA GLY A 80 -39.24 -17.40 3.57
C GLY A 80 -39.49 -18.78 2.96
N THR A 81 -40.74 -19.03 2.56
CA THR A 81 -41.21 -20.35 2.10
C THR A 81 -41.05 -20.61 0.59
N ASN A 82 -40.53 -19.65 -0.18
CA ASN A 82 -40.50 -19.70 -1.64
C ASN A 82 -39.07 -19.74 -2.19
N GLY A 83 -38.17 -20.43 -1.50
CA GLY A 83 -36.77 -20.54 -1.89
C GLY A 83 -36.35 -21.91 -2.39
N VAL A 84 -35.08 -22.00 -2.78
CA VAL A 84 -34.39 -23.26 -3.09
C VAL A 84 -33.51 -23.69 -1.92
N SER A 85 -33.11 -24.97 -1.89
CA SER A 85 -32.12 -25.43 -0.93
C SER A 85 -30.77 -24.75 -1.16
N GLY A 86 -30.13 -24.33 -0.08
CA GLY A 86 -28.79 -23.76 -0.08
C GLY A 86 -27.73 -24.82 0.19
N ARG A 87 -26.45 -24.40 0.25
CA ARG A 87 -25.34 -25.27 0.62
C ARG A 87 -25.51 -25.76 2.06
N ASN A 88 -26.01 -26.99 2.24
CA ASN A 88 -26.36 -27.60 3.53
C ASN A 88 -27.46 -26.87 4.32
N HIS A 89 -28.31 -26.10 3.64
CA HIS A 89 -29.48 -25.46 4.23
C HIS A 89 -30.73 -25.87 3.44
N GLY A 90 -31.86 -26.02 4.14
CA GLY A 90 -33.15 -26.31 3.50
C GLY A 90 -33.64 -25.16 2.60
N PRO A 91 -34.78 -25.35 1.91
CA PRO A 91 -35.39 -24.31 1.09
C PRO A 91 -35.66 -23.03 1.89
N SER A 92 -35.15 -21.90 1.41
CA SER A 92 -35.32 -20.58 2.04
C SER A 92 -35.10 -19.47 1.01
N ASN A 93 -35.87 -18.38 1.09
CA ASN A 93 -35.74 -17.25 0.16
C ASN A 93 -34.31 -16.69 0.12
N ILE A 94 -33.58 -16.74 1.24
CA ILE A 94 -32.21 -16.24 1.34
C ILE A 94 -31.23 -17.01 0.43
N ASN A 95 -31.57 -18.23 0.02
CA ASN A 95 -30.79 -19.03 -0.92
C ASN A 95 -30.99 -18.61 -2.38
N MET A 96 -31.95 -17.72 -2.65
CA MET A 96 -32.22 -17.24 -4.00
C MET A 96 -31.28 -16.10 -4.37
N ASP A 97 -30.80 -16.10 -5.61
CA ASP A 97 -30.07 -14.96 -6.19
C ASP A 97 -31.06 -13.93 -6.80
N TRP A 98 -32.16 -13.68 -6.08
CA TRP A 98 -33.17 -12.72 -6.48
C TRP A 98 -32.69 -11.28 -6.34
N GLU A 99 -33.15 -10.44 -7.27
CA GLU A 99 -32.88 -9.01 -7.28
C GLU A 99 -34.09 -8.23 -6.79
N ARG A 100 -33.86 -7.21 -5.96
CA ARG A 100 -34.91 -6.29 -5.52
C ARG A 100 -34.49 -4.83 -5.75
N PRO A 101 -35.42 -3.98 -6.23
CA PRO A 101 -35.15 -2.55 -6.38
C PRO A 101 -34.89 -1.93 -5.02
N VAL A 102 -33.81 -1.18 -4.89
CA VAL A 102 -33.51 -0.39 -3.68
C VAL A 102 -32.96 0.98 -4.07
N ASN A 103 -33.22 1.97 -3.23
CA ASN A 103 -32.47 3.21 -3.24
C ASN A 103 -31.25 3.05 -2.35
N PHE A 104 -30.06 3.17 -2.92
CA PHE A 104 -28.77 3.12 -2.23
C PHE A 104 -28.26 4.53 -1.99
N GLU A 105 -28.02 4.85 -0.73
CA GLU A 105 -27.39 6.10 -0.30
C GLU A 105 -26.04 5.79 0.38
N TYR A 106 -25.00 6.53 0.00
CA TYR A 106 -23.70 6.54 0.66
C TYR A 106 -23.45 7.91 1.27
N ILE A 107 -23.36 7.97 2.58
CA ILE A 107 -23.18 9.21 3.37
C ILE A 107 -21.78 9.16 4.00
N THR A 108 -20.98 10.17 3.74
CA THR A 108 -19.62 10.27 4.30
C THR A 108 -19.65 10.63 5.79
N PRO A 109 -18.54 10.40 6.54
CA PRO A 109 -18.50 10.67 7.99
C PRO A 109 -18.82 12.11 8.39
N ASP A 110 -18.60 13.08 7.50
CA ASP A 110 -18.96 14.50 7.69
C ASP A 110 -20.46 14.79 7.42
N GLY A 111 -21.24 13.77 7.05
CA GLY A 111 -22.68 13.85 6.79
C GLY A 111 -23.05 14.22 5.36
N LYS A 112 -22.09 14.35 4.43
CA LYS A 112 -22.39 14.65 3.03
C LYS A 112 -22.92 13.41 2.30
N MET A 113 -24.01 13.58 1.54
CA MET A 113 -24.52 12.55 0.64
C MET A 113 -23.62 12.46 -0.60
N ALA A 114 -22.80 11.42 -0.70
CA ALA A 114 -21.92 11.21 -1.84
C ALA A 114 -22.61 10.48 -2.99
N ILE A 115 -23.46 9.49 -2.68
CA ILE A 115 -24.25 8.73 -3.67
C ILE A 115 -25.70 8.67 -3.21
N ASN A 116 -26.63 8.84 -4.15
CA ASN A 116 -28.04 8.55 -3.96
C ASN A 116 -28.60 8.02 -5.29
N GLN A 117 -28.70 6.70 -5.41
CA GLN A 117 -28.94 6.01 -6.67
C GLN A 117 -29.83 4.78 -6.50
N GLU A 118 -30.75 4.54 -7.43
CA GLU A 118 -31.48 3.27 -7.50
C GLU A 118 -30.60 2.13 -8.06
N THR A 119 -30.59 1.00 -7.36
CA THR A 119 -29.79 -0.19 -7.68
C THR A 119 -30.58 -1.47 -7.40
N GLU A 120 -30.06 -2.60 -7.86
CA GLU A 120 -30.54 -3.91 -7.45
C GLU A 120 -29.81 -4.40 -6.20
N PHE A 121 -30.56 -4.86 -5.21
CA PHE A 121 -30.06 -5.55 -4.03
C PHE A 121 -30.14 -7.07 -4.23
N VAL A 122 -29.05 -7.77 -3.91
CA VAL A 122 -28.96 -9.23 -4.04
C VAL A 122 -28.23 -9.81 -2.83
N ILE A 123 -28.76 -10.86 -2.22
CA ILE A 123 -28.03 -11.61 -1.19
C ILE A 123 -26.74 -12.21 -1.76
N SER A 124 -25.70 -12.27 -0.94
CA SER A 124 -24.39 -12.79 -1.31
C SER A 124 -23.86 -13.79 -0.29
N GLY A 125 -22.93 -14.64 -0.74
CA GLY A 125 -22.32 -15.71 0.04
C GLY A 125 -22.85 -17.09 -0.33
N GLY A 126 -22.18 -18.16 0.08
CA GLY A 126 -22.68 -19.54 -0.08
C GLY A 126 -23.17 -20.08 1.26
N TRP A 127 -22.23 -20.32 2.15
CA TRP A 127 -22.48 -20.69 3.56
C TRP A 127 -22.82 -19.45 4.40
N SER A 128 -22.00 -18.41 4.30
CA SER A 128 -22.09 -17.20 5.14
C SER A 128 -23.33 -16.33 4.93
N ARG A 129 -24.15 -16.60 3.90
CA ARG A 129 -25.41 -15.89 3.67
C ARG A 129 -26.44 -16.12 4.79
N HIS A 130 -26.27 -17.21 5.56
CA HIS A 130 -27.11 -17.55 6.72
C HIS A 130 -26.61 -16.97 8.05
N PHE A 131 -25.44 -16.33 8.07
CA PHE A 131 -24.97 -15.63 9.25
C PHE A 131 -25.55 -14.23 9.30
N ALA A 132 -26.28 -13.90 10.36
CA ALA A 132 -26.85 -12.57 10.55
C ALA A 132 -25.77 -11.55 10.98
N PRO A 133 -25.79 -10.32 10.46
CA PRO A 133 -26.50 -9.91 9.25
C PRO A 133 -25.90 -10.56 7.99
N SER A 134 -26.73 -10.87 6.99
CA SER A 134 -26.30 -11.51 5.76
C SER A 134 -25.54 -10.55 4.86
N SER A 135 -24.56 -11.06 4.13
CA SER A 135 -23.86 -10.31 3.09
C SER A 135 -24.79 -10.00 1.90
N PHE A 136 -24.57 -8.87 1.24
CA PHE A 136 -25.34 -8.49 0.05
C PHE A 136 -24.48 -7.75 -0.99
N LYS A 137 -25.03 -7.56 -2.18
CA LYS A 137 -24.45 -6.81 -3.29
C LYS A 137 -25.43 -5.73 -3.72
N LEU A 138 -24.87 -4.61 -4.16
CA LEU A 138 -25.60 -3.54 -4.86
C LEU A 138 -25.12 -3.53 -6.30
N LYS A 139 -26.04 -3.65 -7.26
CA LYS A 139 -25.73 -3.74 -8.69
C LYS A 139 -26.43 -2.61 -9.44
N ALA A 140 -25.66 -1.83 -10.18
CA ALA A 140 -26.22 -0.89 -11.13
C ALA A 140 -26.67 -1.63 -12.39
N THR A 141 -27.85 -1.30 -12.90
CA THR A 141 -28.42 -1.88 -14.11
C THR A 141 -29.07 -0.79 -14.94
N ASN A 142 -29.15 -0.99 -16.25
CA ASN A 142 -29.80 -0.03 -17.16
C ASN A 142 -31.32 0.13 -16.92
N ARG A 143 -31.91 -0.59 -15.96
CA ARG A 143 -33.32 -0.45 -15.55
C ARG A 143 -33.59 0.92 -14.91
N TYR A 144 -32.60 1.50 -14.23
CA TYR A 144 -32.75 2.77 -13.51
C TYR A 144 -31.89 3.84 -14.21
N GLU A 145 -32.53 4.90 -14.69
CA GLU A 145 -31.87 6.03 -15.37
C GLU A 145 -30.94 5.65 -16.54
N TRP A 146 -31.10 4.44 -17.12
CA TRP A 146 -30.18 3.90 -18.14
C TRP A 146 -28.71 3.82 -17.68
N LYS A 147 -28.46 3.76 -16.37
CA LYS A 147 -27.12 3.72 -15.77
C LYS A 147 -26.72 2.31 -15.36
N ASN A 148 -25.74 1.72 -16.04
CA ASN A 148 -25.19 0.39 -15.71
C ASN A 148 -23.97 0.43 -14.78
N THR A 149 -23.68 1.58 -14.16
CA THR A 149 -22.57 1.76 -13.20
C THR A 149 -23.07 2.49 -11.96
N ILE A 150 -22.42 2.24 -10.83
CA ILE A 150 -22.60 3.03 -9.61
C ILE A 150 -21.99 4.41 -9.87
N ASP A 151 -22.65 5.47 -9.37
CA ASP A 151 -22.15 6.83 -9.50
C ASP A 151 -20.69 6.92 -8.96
N PRO A 152 -19.78 7.64 -9.65
CA PRO A 152 -18.36 7.64 -9.32
C PRO A 152 -18.08 8.11 -7.88
N TYR A 153 -17.34 7.31 -7.13
CA TYR A 153 -16.87 7.64 -5.78
C TYR A 153 -15.64 6.80 -5.41
N PRO A 154 -14.60 7.40 -4.78
CA PRO A 154 -13.40 6.69 -4.35
C PRO A 154 -13.64 5.89 -3.07
N PHE A 155 -14.37 4.77 -3.17
CA PHE A 155 -14.70 3.95 -1.99
C PHE A 155 -13.48 3.38 -1.27
N PHE A 156 -12.39 3.16 -2.00
CA PHE A 156 -11.23 2.42 -1.52
C PHE A 156 -9.95 3.20 -1.79
N SER A 157 -9.17 3.43 -0.73
CA SER A 157 -8.01 4.34 -0.78
C SER A 157 -6.85 3.82 -1.62
N ASN A 158 -6.69 2.50 -1.79
CA ASN A 158 -5.62 1.95 -2.64
C ASN A 158 -6.02 1.93 -4.13
N LYS A 159 -7.29 2.22 -4.44
CA LYS A 159 -7.87 2.17 -5.80
C LYS A 159 -8.88 3.32 -6.01
N PRO A 160 -8.50 4.58 -5.77
CA PRO A 160 -9.45 5.70 -5.70
C PRO A 160 -10.13 5.99 -7.05
N HIS A 161 -9.49 5.64 -8.15
CA HIS A 161 -9.99 5.91 -9.51
C HIS A 161 -10.76 4.75 -10.14
N ASN A 162 -11.02 3.66 -9.40
CA ASN A 162 -11.74 2.51 -9.96
C ASN A 162 -13.24 2.78 -10.11
N LYS A 163 -13.85 2.19 -11.15
CA LYS A 163 -15.30 2.30 -11.42
C LYS A 163 -16.02 0.98 -11.21
N TYR A 164 -17.20 1.04 -10.58
CA TYR A 164 -17.92 -0.14 -10.14
C TYR A 164 -19.28 -0.29 -10.85
N ARG A 165 -19.56 -1.48 -11.38
CA ARG A 165 -20.95 -1.91 -11.71
C ARG A 165 -21.66 -2.54 -10.52
N GLN A 166 -20.86 -3.06 -9.59
CA GLN A 166 -21.31 -3.74 -8.41
C GLN A 166 -20.32 -3.49 -7.28
N ILE A 167 -20.84 -3.28 -6.08
CA ILE A 167 -20.10 -3.34 -4.82
C ILE A 167 -20.69 -4.43 -3.93
N MET A 168 -19.87 -4.96 -3.02
CA MET A 168 -20.29 -6.00 -2.08
C MET A 168 -20.21 -5.47 -0.65
N VAL A 169 -21.25 -5.70 0.14
CA VAL A 169 -21.25 -5.42 1.58
C VAL A 169 -21.22 -6.77 2.29
N ARG A 170 -20.08 -7.09 2.89
CA ARG A 170 -19.77 -8.41 3.44
C ARG A 170 -19.81 -8.40 4.96
N ASN A 171 -20.38 -9.45 5.52
CA ASN A 171 -20.50 -9.66 6.97
C ASN A 171 -19.29 -10.30 7.63
N GLY A 172 -18.13 -10.37 6.96
CA GLY A 172 -16.94 -11.08 7.45
C GLY A 172 -16.86 -12.56 7.06
N GLY A 173 -17.91 -13.14 6.45
CA GLY A 173 -17.87 -14.55 6.04
C GLY A 173 -17.95 -15.50 7.23
N ASN A 174 -17.07 -16.49 7.27
CA ASN A 174 -16.95 -17.42 8.38
C ASN A 174 -16.42 -16.79 9.66
N ASP A 175 -15.75 -15.62 9.58
CA ASP A 175 -15.38 -14.82 10.76
C ASP A 175 -16.60 -14.16 11.46
N ASN A 176 -17.83 -14.52 11.05
CA ASN A 176 -19.08 -14.09 11.68
C ASN A 176 -19.85 -15.25 12.34
N ASP A 177 -19.28 -16.46 12.36
CA ASP A 177 -19.94 -17.67 12.86
C ASP A 177 -20.15 -17.67 14.39
N SER A 178 -19.46 -16.79 15.13
CA SER A 178 -19.56 -16.64 16.57
C SER A 178 -19.76 -15.17 16.96
N GLN A 179 -20.34 -14.94 18.14
CA GLN A 179 -20.46 -13.60 18.71
C GLN A 179 -19.09 -13.01 19.07
N ALA A 180 -18.12 -13.84 19.46
CA ALA A 180 -16.79 -13.39 19.85
C ALA A 180 -15.92 -12.90 18.68
N HIS A 181 -16.26 -13.25 17.42
CA HIS A 181 -15.49 -12.86 16.24
C HIS A 181 -15.94 -11.52 15.64
N GLY A 182 -14.97 -10.71 15.23
CA GLY A 182 -15.16 -9.32 14.82
C GLY A 182 -15.11 -9.04 13.32
N ARG A 183 -15.34 -10.03 12.45
CA ARG A 183 -15.53 -9.84 10.99
C ARG A 183 -14.34 -9.17 10.25
N VAL A 184 -13.11 -9.29 10.74
CA VAL A 184 -11.93 -8.59 10.18
C VAL A 184 -10.97 -9.50 9.40
N ARG A 185 -10.94 -10.81 9.61
CA ARG A 185 -9.85 -11.71 9.12
C ARG A 185 -9.49 -11.56 7.64
N ASP A 186 -10.51 -11.56 6.78
CA ASP A 186 -10.31 -11.44 5.34
C ASP A 186 -9.75 -10.07 4.94
N ALA A 187 -10.21 -9.00 5.59
CA ALA A 187 -9.70 -7.65 5.36
C ALA A 187 -8.24 -7.53 5.82
N LEU A 188 -7.91 -8.05 7.01
CA LEU A 188 -6.56 -7.97 7.58
C LEU A 188 -5.50 -8.51 6.60
N THR A 189 -5.66 -9.73 6.09
CA THR A 189 -4.61 -10.32 5.22
C THR A 189 -4.53 -9.66 3.85
N GLN A 190 -5.67 -9.29 3.24
CA GLN A 190 -5.65 -8.64 1.93
C GLN A 190 -5.09 -7.20 2.01
N GLN A 191 -5.33 -6.48 3.11
CA GLN A 191 -4.78 -5.13 3.32
C GLN A 191 -3.25 -5.13 3.46
N VAL A 192 -2.65 -6.18 4.04
CA VAL A 192 -1.19 -6.33 4.08
C VAL A 192 -0.60 -6.47 2.68
N LEU A 193 -1.22 -7.27 1.81
CA LEU A 193 -0.78 -7.48 0.43
C LEU A 193 -0.97 -6.23 -0.42
N ILE A 194 -2.18 -5.68 -0.48
CA ILE A 194 -2.52 -4.56 -1.38
C ILE A 194 -1.66 -3.31 -1.06
N SER A 195 -1.45 -3.02 0.23
CA SER A 195 -0.63 -1.87 0.65
C SER A 195 0.87 -2.08 0.44
N SER A 196 1.32 -3.30 0.11
CA SER A 196 2.73 -3.60 -0.12
C SER A 196 3.20 -3.27 -1.52
N GLY A 197 2.29 -3.19 -2.50
CA GLY A 197 2.65 -3.10 -3.92
C GLY A 197 3.17 -4.42 -4.50
N PHE A 198 3.07 -5.54 -3.77
CA PHE A 198 3.34 -6.87 -4.31
C PHE A 198 2.33 -7.21 -5.41
N ASP A 199 2.80 -7.70 -6.55
CA ASP A 199 1.97 -7.94 -7.74
C ASP A 199 1.12 -9.20 -7.60
N VAL A 200 -0.02 -9.05 -6.89
CA VAL A 200 -1.12 -10.01 -6.76
C VAL A 200 -2.42 -9.22 -6.70
N ASP A 201 -3.41 -9.59 -7.52
CA ASP A 201 -4.69 -8.87 -7.50
C ASP A 201 -5.53 -9.29 -6.28
N CYS A 202 -6.01 -8.30 -5.52
CA CYS A 202 -6.75 -8.45 -4.26
C CYS A 202 -8.02 -7.58 -4.26
N GLN A 203 -8.93 -7.83 -3.31
CA GLN A 203 -10.08 -6.98 -3.04
C GLN A 203 -9.79 -5.96 -1.93
N ASP A 204 -9.97 -4.68 -2.24
CA ASP A 204 -9.87 -3.63 -1.23
C ASP A 204 -11.07 -3.60 -0.27
N TYR A 205 -10.97 -2.79 0.79
CA TYR A 205 -11.81 -2.81 1.98
C TYR A 205 -12.12 -1.41 2.52
N GLN A 206 -13.37 -1.19 2.89
CA GLN A 206 -13.83 -0.01 3.63
C GLN A 206 -14.88 -0.44 4.69
N PRO A 207 -14.66 -0.21 5.99
CA PRO A 207 -15.70 -0.43 7.00
C PRO A 207 -16.82 0.61 6.87
N VAL A 208 -18.07 0.18 7.00
CA VAL A 208 -19.27 1.03 6.89
C VAL A 208 -20.31 0.69 7.95
N HIS A 209 -21.10 1.67 8.35
CA HIS A 209 -22.37 1.47 9.07
C HIS A 209 -23.49 1.23 8.07
N VAL A 210 -24.36 0.24 8.30
CA VAL A 210 -25.44 -0.09 7.37
C VAL A 210 -26.80 0.11 8.01
N PHE A 211 -27.74 0.72 7.27
CA PHE A 211 -29.12 0.92 7.68
C PHE A 211 -30.09 0.37 6.63
N PHE A 212 -31.15 -0.30 7.07
CA PHE A 212 -32.29 -0.68 6.22
C PHE A 212 -33.54 0.08 6.66
N ASN A 213 -34.16 0.84 5.75
CA ASN A 213 -35.36 1.63 6.01
C ASN A 213 -35.27 2.46 7.31
N GLY A 214 -34.10 3.07 7.56
CA GLY A 214 -33.84 3.90 8.74
C GLY A 214 -33.55 3.14 10.04
N ARG A 215 -33.40 1.81 10.00
CA ARG A 215 -32.98 0.99 11.15
C ARG A 215 -31.53 0.58 10.99
N TYR A 216 -30.71 0.82 12.01
CA TYR A 216 -29.33 0.34 12.03
C TYR A 216 -29.31 -1.19 11.93
N LEU A 217 -28.51 -1.71 11.01
CA LEU A 217 -28.31 -3.13 10.82
C LEU A 217 -27.05 -3.59 11.56
N ALA A 218 -25.89 -3.07 11.15
CA ALA A 218 -24.57 -3.44 11.65
C ALA A 218 -23.45 -2.61 10.99
N GLN A 219 -22.25 -2.69 11.56
CA GLN A 219 -20.99 -2.42 10.91
C GLN A 219 -20.62 -3.61 10.00
N LEU A 220 -20.42 -3.33 8.72
CA LEU A 220 -20.06 -4.33 7.70
C LEU A 220 -18.91 -3.85 6.82
N ASN A 221 -18.38 -4.78 6.04
CA ASN A 221 -17.22 -4.57 5.19
C ASN A 221 -17.68 -4.27 3.77
N LEU A 222 -17.61 -3.01 3.34
CA LEU A 222 -17.70 -2.69 1.92
C LEU A 222 -16.44 -3.22 1.24
N ARG A 223 -16.62 -3.98 0.15
CA ARG A 223 -15.55 -4.64 -0.62
C ARG A 223 -15.77 -4.44 -2.11
N GLU A 224 -14.67 -4.45 -2.85
CA GLU A 224 -14.69 -4.62 -4.30
C GLU A 224 -15.47 -5.88 -4.72
N PRO A 225 -15.99 -5.96 -5.95
CA PRO A 225 -16.57 -7.19 -6.46
C PRO A 225 -15.52 -8.32 -6.52
N ASN A 226 -15.94 -9.55 -6.22
CA ASN A 226 -15.16 -10.78 -6.40
C ASN A 226 -15.72 -11.65 -7.51
N ASN A 227 -16.30 -11.08 -8.56
CA ASN A 227 -16.81 -11.83 -9.71
C ASN A 227 -16.25 -11.21 -11.00
N ARG A 228 -16.82 -11.50 -12.17
CA ARG A 228 -16.35 -10.91 -13.43
C ARG A 228 -16.31 -9.37 -13.43
N TYR A 229 -17.11 -8.71 -12.59
CA TYR A 229 -17.03 -7.25 -12.42
C TYR A 229 -15.76 -6.77 -11.70
N HIS A 230 -14.94 -7.68 -11.15
CA HIS A 230 -13.57 -7.38 -10.72
C HIS A 230 -12.69 -7.02 -11.92
N GLY A 231 -12.81 -7.77 -13.02
CA GLY A 231 -12.12 -7.50 -14.30
C GLY A 231 -12.53 -6.13 -14.86
N TYR A 232 -13.83 -5.83 -14.85
CA TYR A 232 -14.32 -4.49 -15.21
C TYR A 232 -13.76 -3.39 -14.29
N ALA A 233 -13.81 -3.59 -12.97
CA ALA A 233 -13.41 -2.55 -12.03
C ALA A 233 -11.93 -2.20 -12.16
N ASN A 234 -11.07 -3.22 -12.22
CA ASN A 234 -9.62 -3.07 -12.14
C ASN A 234 -8.93 -2.95 -13.51
N PHE A 235 -9.58 -3.35 -14.61
CA PHE A 235 -8.95 -3.34 -15.94
C PHE A 235 -9.83 -2.74 -17.05
N GLY A 236 -11.09 -2.44 -16.73
CA GLY A 236 -12.06 -1.92 -17.71
C GLY A 236 -12.62 -2.97 -18.66
N TYR A 237 -12.34 -4.26 -18.44
CA TYR A 237 -12.81 -5.33 -19.31
C TYR A 237 -14.32 -5.56 -19.13
N ASP A 238 -15.06 -5.30 -20.20
CA ASP A 238 -16.43 -5.74 -20.33
C ASP A 238 -16.52 -7.26 -20.59
N ASP A 239 -17.70 -7.86 -20.38
CA ASP A 239 -17.88 -9.31 -20.47
C ASP A 239 -17.51 -9.90 -21.86
N ASP A 240 -17.60 -9.11 -22.93
CA ASP A 240 -17.21 -9.47 -24.29
C ASP A 240 -15.73 -9.18 -24.63
N MET A 241 -15.00 -8.56 -23.70
CA MET A 241 -13.58 -8.19 -23.83
C MET A 241 -12.65 -9.11 -23.04
N MET A 242 -13.17 -10.16 -22.37
CA MET A 242 -12.35 -11.05 -21.54
C MET A 242 -12.78 -12.52 -21.57
N ASP A 243 -11.82 -13.40 -21.33
CA ASP A 243 -12.12 -14.70 -20.73
C ASP A 243 -12.05 -14.56 -19.22
N ALA A 244 -13.05 -15.07 -18.50
CA ALA A 244 -13.06 -15.04 -17.04
C ALA A 244 -13.62 -16.34 -16.47
N PHE A 245 -13.03 -16.80 -15.36
CA PHE A 245 -13.47 -18.03 -14.69
C PHE A 245 -13.46 -17.91 -13.17
N GLU A 246 -14.23 -18.78 -12.55
CA GLU A 246 -14.19 -19.09 -11.12
C GLU A 246 -13.93 -20.58 -10.96
N TYR A 247 -13.10 -20.94 -10.00
CA TYR A 247 -12.80 -22.33 -9.67
C TYR A 247 -13.48 -22.68 -8.35
N SER A 248 -14.46 -23.58 -8.38
CA SER A 248 -15.23 -24.00 -7.20
C SER A 248 -15.70 -25.45 -7.34
N ASN A 249 -14.81 -26.41 -7.05
CA ASN A 249 -14.93 -27.83 -7.45
C ASN A 249 -14.89 -28.05 -8.98
N GLY A 250 -14.06 -27.27 -9.67
CA GLY A 250 -13.89 -27.32 -11.12
C GLY A 250 -13.99 -25.95 -11.76
N TYR A 251 -13.75 -25.90 -13.08
CA TYR A 251 -13.79 -24.67 -13.86
C TYR A 251 -15.24 -24.23 -14.14
N PHE A 252 -15.60 -23.03 -13.72
CA PHE A 252 -16.86 -22.36 -14.06
C PHE A 252 -16.58 -21.13 -14.90
N GLN A 253 -16.99 -21.18 -16.16
CA GLN A 253 -16.90 -20.06 -17.08
C GLN A 253 -17.81 -18.90 -16.61
N LYS A 254 -17.26 -17.69 -16.59
CA LYS A 254 -17.98 -16.46 -16.23
C LYS A 254 -18.07 -15.46 -17.39
N ALA A 255 -17.10 -15.49 -18.30
CA ALA A 255 -17.06 -14.72 -19.55
C ALA A 255 -16.14 -15.45 -20.57
N GLY A 256 -16.25 -15.11 -21.86
CA GLY A 256 -15.38 -15.66 -22.91
C GLY A 256 -15.56 -17.16 -23.17
N THR A 257 -14.48 -17.92 -23.40
CA THR A 257 -14.48 -19.39 -23.56
C THR A 257 -13.48 -20.10 -22.63
N LYS A 258 -13.54 -21.44 -22.56
CA LYS A 258 -12.54 -22.26 -21.81
C LYS A 258 -11.27 -22.53 -22.63
N ASP A 259 -11.19 -22.14 -23.90
CA ASP A 259 -10.14 -22.62 -24.82
C ASP A 259 -8.74 -22.21 -24.38
N ALA A 260 -8.58 -20.94 -23.97
CA ALA A 260 -7.34 -20.42 -23.43
C ALA A 260 -6.92 -21.16 -22.14
N PHE A 261 -7.85 -21.46 -21.23
CA PHE A 261 -7.55 -22.23 -20.02
C PHE A 261 -7.14 -23.68 -20.34
N ASN A 262 -7.82 -24.32 -21.29
CA ASN A 262 -7.45 -25.67 -21.75
C ASN A 262 -6.05 -25.66 -22.39
N ARG A 263 -5.73 -24.63 -23.19
CA ARG A 263 -4.41 -24.46 -23.80
C ARG A 263 -3.33 -24.28 -22.74
N TRP A 264 -3.60 -23.52 -21.67
CA TRP A 264 -2.68 -23.39 -20.53
C TRP A 264 -2.36 -24.75 -19.94
N GLY A 265 -3.37 -25.57 -19.66
CA GLY A 265 -3.15 -26.91 -19.11
C GLY A 265 -2.35 -27.84 -20.01
N GLN A 266 -2.50 -27.72 -21.33
CA GLN A 266 -1.69 -28.46 -22.32
C GLN A 266 -0.25 -27.98 -22.35
N LEU A 267 -0.02 -26.66 -22.43
CA LEU A 267 1.31 -26.07 -22.49
C LEU A 267 2.12 -26.35 -21.22
N ALA A 268 1.49 -26.31 -20.05
CA ALA A 268 2.13 -26.63 -18.77
C ALA A 268 2.75 -28.04 -18.74
N GLN A 269 2.16 -29.02 -19.44
CA GLN A 269 2.71 -30.38 -19.53
C GLN A 269 4.00 -30.45 -20.36
N GLY A 270 4.17 -29.55 -21.33
CA GLY A 270 5.30 -29.51 -22.27
C GLY A 270 6.27 -28.35 -22.04
N CYS A 271 6.13 -27.57 -20.97
CA CYS A 271 6.88 -26.33 -20.77
C CYS A 271 8.34 -26.52 -20.31
N SER A 272 8.89 -27.73 -20.46
CA SER A 272 10.32 -27.97 -20.42
C SER A 272 11.01 -27.58 -21.73
N SER A 273 10.25 -27.49 -22.82
CA SER A 273 10.69 -26.90 -24.08
C SER A 273 10.64 -25.37 -24.00
N PRO A 274 11.71 -24.64 -24.38
CA PRO A 274 11.71 -23.18 -24.45
C PRO A 274 10.56 -22.60 -25.30
N ASP A 275 10.28 -23.19 -26.47
CA ASP A 275 9.22 -22.70 -27.37
C ASP A 275 7.83 -22.81 -26.73
N THR A 276 7.56 -23.94 -26.07
CA THR A 276 6.30 -24.15 -25.33
C THR A 276 6.17 -23.18 -24.16
N TYR A 277 7.28 -22.87 -23.50
CA TYR A 277 7.29 -21.93 -22.38
C TYR A 277 7.10 -20.48 -22.83
N GLU A 278 7.69 -20.08 -23.96
CA GLU A 278 7.44 -18.76 -24.54
C GLU A 278 5.99 -18.63 -25.04
N GLU A 279 5.41 -19.68 -25.61
CA GLU A 279 3.98 -19.70 -25.93
C GLU A 279 3.11 -19.57 -24.66
N LEU A 280 3.49 -20.26 -23.58
CA LEU A 280 2.80 -20.16 -22.29
C LEU A 280 2.82 -18.73 -21.75
N LYS A 281 3.95 -18.01 -21.86
CA LYS A 281 4.10 -16.62 -21.42
C LYS A 281 3.25 -15.62 -22.21
N GLN A 282 2.77 -15.98 -23.41
CA GLN A 282 1.77 -15.18 -24.14
C GLN A 282 0.34 -15.39 -23.60
N LEU A 283 0.11 -16.47 -22.86
CA LEU A 283 -1.22 -16.86 -22.39
C LEU A 283 -1.45 -16.49 -20.93
N ILE A 284 -0.40 -16.51 -20.10
CA ILE A 284 -0.45 -16.24 -18.67
C ILE A 284 0.60 -15.21 -18.26
N ASP A 285 0.31 -14.43 -17.24
CA ASP A 285 1.27 -13.54 -16.59
C ASP A 285 2.08 -14.36 -15.59
N ILE A 286 3.28 -14.78 -15.98
CA ILE A 286 4.06 -15.74 -15.18
C ILE A 286 4.48 -15.16 -13.83
N ASP A 287 4.65 -13.83 -13.75
CA ASP A 287 5.00 -13.15 -12.50
C ASP A 287 3.82 -13.14 -11.55
N GLU A 288 2.66 -12.65 -12.01
CA GLU A 288 1.46 -12.62 -11.18
C GLU A 288 1.05 -14.04 -10.74
N ILE A 289 1.10 -15.03 -11.64
CA ILE A 289 0.74 -16.41 -11.30
C ILE A 289 1.68 -16.99 -10.23
N THR A 290 2.99 -16.77 -10.35
CA THR A 290 3.95 -17.26 -9.34
C THR A 290 3.79 -16.53 -8.02
N ASN A 291 3.57 -15.21 -8.05
CA ASN A 291 3.27 -14.38 -6.90
C ASN A 291 1.97 -14.80 -6.20
N PHE A 292 0.91 -15.08 -6.96
CA PHE A 292 -0.38 -15.55 -6.46
C PHE A 292 -0.21 -16.87 -5.71
N PHE A 293 0.42 -17.87 -6.34
CA PHE A 293 0.66 -19.17 -5.70
C PHE A 293 1.56 -19.07 -4.48
N ALA A 294 2.58 -18.20 -4.52
CA ALA A 294 3.43 -17.92 -3.37
C ALA A 294 2.62 -17.27 -2.23
N ALA A 295 1.82 -16.24 -2.52
CA ALA A 295 1.03 -15.52 -1.53
C ALA A 295 -0.01 -16.42 -0.85
N ILE A 296 -0.80 -17.13 -1.64
CA ILE A 296 -1.89 -17.96 -1.11
C ILE A 296 -1.36 -19.19 -0.35
N SER A 297 -0.19 -19.72 -0.72
CA SER A 297 0.49 -20.79 0.03
C SER A 297 1.21 -20.28 1.29
N TYR A 298 1.70 -19.04 1.26
CA TYR A 298 2.24 -18.36 2.44
C TYR A 298 1.15 -18.12 3.48
N ILE A 299 0.03 -17.54 3.05
CA ILE A 299 -1.21 -17.41 3.85
C ILE A 299 -1.74 -18.79 4.23
N GLY A 300 -1.48 -19.83 3.45
CA GLY A 300 -1.83 -21.23 3.72
C GLY A 300 -3.32 -21.43 3.92
N CYS A 301 -4.13 -20.83 3.04
CA CYS A 301 -5.55 -21.12 2.92
C CYS A 301 -5.71 -22.52 2.31
N SER A 302 -6.25 -23.49 3.07
CA SER A 302 -6.39 -24.87 2.59
C SER A 302 -7.59 -25.07 1.67
N ASP A 303 -8.58 -24.17 1.71
CA ASP A 303 -9.83 -24.35 0.95
C ASP A 303 -9.59 -24.29 -0.56
N TRP A 304 -8.63 -23.49 -1.02
CA TRP A 304 -8.26 -23.49 -2.44
C TRP A 304 -7.46 -24.73 -2.84
N ILE A 305 -6.47 -25.13 -2.03
CA ILE A 305 -5.54 -26.22 -2.38
C ILE A 305 -6.26 -27.56 -2.36
N CYS A 306 -6.96 -27.83 -1.27
CA CYS A 306 -7.57 -29.12 -0.99
C CYS A 306 -8.96 -29.25 -1.62
N ASN A 307 -9.75 -28.17 -1.62
CA ASN A 307 -11.16 -28.21 -2.00
C ASN A 307 -11.44 -27.49 -3.33
N SER A 308 -10.41 -27.07 -4.08
CA SER A 308 -10.58 -26.48 -5.41
C SER A 308 -11.51 -25.26 -5.42
N ASN A 309 -11.42 -24.40 -4.41
CA ASN A 309 -12.29 -23.24 -4.24
C ASN A 309 -11.51 -21.91 -4.19
N ASN A 310 -12.20 -20.76 -4.14
CA ASN A 310 -11.60 -19.45 -3.87
C ASN A 310 -10.51 -19.00 -4.86
N VAL A 311 -10.65 -19.40 -6.12
CA VAL A 311 -9.78 -18.96 -7.21
C VAL A 311 -10.61 -18.37 -8.35
N LYS A 312 -10.17 -17.22 -8.84
CA LYS A 312 -10.76 -16.54 -10.00
C LYS A 312 -9.65 -16.01 -10.87
N GLY A 313 -9.86 -15.98 -12.17
CA GLY A 313 -8.91 -15.43 -13.12
C GLY A 313 -9.56 -14.84 -14.36
N TYR A 314 -8.83 -13.94 -15.00
CA TYR A 314 -9.27 -13.19 -16.18
C TYR A 314 -8.10 -12.88 -17.11
N ARG A 315 -8.40 -12.72 -18.40
CA ARG A 315 -7.48 -12.19 -19.43
C ARG A 315 -8.25 -11.30 -20.39
N ALA A 316 -7.62 -10.26 -20.92
CA ALA A 316 -8.18 -9.49 -22.02
C ALA A 316 -8.21 -10.31 -23.32
N LEU A 317 -9.17 -10.04 -24.19
CA LEU A 317 -9.24 -10.58 -25.55
C LEU A 317 -8.70 -9.58 -26.58
N PRO A 318 -8.10 -10.07 -27.69
CA PRO A 318 -7.86 -11.49 -27.98
C PRO A 318 -6.58 -12.05 -27.33
N ASP A 319 -5.64 -11.20 -26.95
CA ASP A 319 -4.22 -11.53 -26.72
C ASP A 319 -3.69 -11.14 -25.33
N GLY A 320 -4.58 -10.83 -24.38
CA GLY A 320 -4.20 -10.58 -22.99
C GLY A 320 -3.63 -11.82 -22.30
N ARG A 321 -3.15 -11.66 -21.06
CA ARG A 321 -2.60 -12.74 -20.24
C ARG A 321 -3.51 -13.05 -19.06
N PHE A 322 -3.64 -14.32 -18.68
CA PHE A 322 -4.36 -14.68 -17.46
C PHE A 322 -3.64 -14.15 -16.23
N ARG A 323 -4.43 -13.52 -15.36
CA ARG A 323 -4.10 -13.12 -14.00
C ARG A 323 -5.12 -13.71 -13.03
N MET A 324 -4.75 -13.82 -11.77
CA MET A 324 -5.55 -14.41 -10.71
C MET A 324 -5.95 -13.38 -9.66
N THR A 325 -6.94 -13.70 -8.82
CA THR A 325 -7.35 -12.78 -7.74
C THR A 325 -7.56 -13.51 -6.43
N LEU A 326 -6.86 -13.02 -5.41
CA LEU A 326 -7.01 -13.46 -4.04
C LEU A 326 -8.33 -12.94 -3.47
N HIS A 327 -9.13 -13.83 -2.90
CA HIS A 327 -10.38 -13.49 -2.21
C HIS A 327 -10.71 -14.56 -1.17
N ASP A 328 -11.59 -14.24 -0.22
CA ASP A 328 -12.15 -15.21 0.73
C ASP A 328 -11.06 -15.87 1.61
N GLN A 329 -10.32 -15.03 2.35
CA GLN A 329 -9.18 -15.38 3.19
C GLN A 329 -9.51 -15.43 4.69
N ASP A 330 -10.79 -15.50 5.06
CA ASP A 330 -11.26 -15.65 6.45
C ASP A 330 -10.88 -17.01 7.08
N TRP A 331 -10.53 -18.01 6.26
CA TRP A 331 -9.88 -19.27 6.65
C TRP A 331 -8.37 -19.32 6.35
N GLY A 332 -7.79 -18.18 6.00
CA GLY A 332 -6.35 -18.04 5.89
C GLY A 332 -5.66 -18.30 7.23
N TRP A 333 -4.35 -18.57 7.18
CA TRP A 333 -3.52 -18.77 8.38
C TRP A 333 -3.86 -20.00 9.22
N SER A 334 -4.44 -21.07 8.66
CA SER A 334 -4.73 -22.35 9.35
C SER A 334 -3.49 -23.06 9.99
N ASN A 335 -3.56 -24.28 10.52
CA ASN A 335 -2.34 -24.97 11.02
C ASN A 335 -1.53 -25.69 9.91
N SER A 336 -2.00 -25.71 8.66
CA SER A 336 -1.36 -26.45 7.57
C SER A 336 -0.24 -25.66 6.89
N ASN A 337 0.89 -26.31 6.59
CA ASN A 337 1.95 -25.69 5.80
C ASN A 337 1.52 -25.60 4.33
N GLY A 338 1.12 -24.41 3.88
CA GLY A 338 0.59 -24.20 2.53
C GLY A 338 1.52 -24.63 1.39
N VAL A 339 2.85 -24.58 1.54
CA VAL A 339 3.77 -25.12 0.53
C VAL A 339 3.69 -26.64 0.47
N THR A 340 3.57 -27.32 1.62
CA THR A 340 3.35 -28.77 1.67
C THR A 340 2.03 -29.18 1.04
N LEU A 341 0.98 -28.35 1.19
CA LEU A 341 -0.31 -28.61 0.54
C LEU A 341 -0.17 -28.59 -0.99
N LEU A 342 0.73 -27.79 -1.57
CA LEU A 342 0.94 -27.79 -3.03
C LEU A 342 1.46 -29.13 -3.58
N GLU A 343 2.09 -29.95 -2.73
CA GLU A 343 2.57 -31.29 -3.09
C GLU A 343 1.48 -32.37 -3.03
N GLY A 344 0.28 -32.02 -2.54
CA GLY A 344 -0.82 -32.95 -2.41
C GLY A 344 -1.48 -33.31 -3.74
N ASN A 345 -2.21 -34.43 -3.75
CA ASN A 345 -3.00 -34.87 -4.90
C ASN A 345 -4.49 -34.84 -4.55
N TYR A 346 -5.17 -33.75 -4.95
CA TYR A 346 -6.57 -33.48 -4.61
C TYR A 346 -7.53 -33.54 -5.81
N GLY A 347 -7.07 -33.98 -6.98
CA GLY A 347 -7.89 -33.94 -8.20
C GLY A 347 -8.18 -32.51 -8.71
N ASN A 348 -7.41 -31.53 -8.25
CA ASN A 348 -7.51 -30.13 -8.63
C ASN A 348 -6.74 -29.87 -9.95
N GLU A 349 -7.45 -29.55 -11.05
CA GLU A 349 -6.87 -29.28 -12.38
C GLU A 349 -5.84 -28.13 -12.32
N LEU A 350 -6.15 -27.04 -11.63
CA LEU A 350 -5.26 -25.90 -11.51
C LEU A 350 -3.99 -26.24 -10.70
N LEU A 351 -4.12 -27.03 -9.64
CA LEU A 351 -2.97 -27.55 -8.90
C LEU A 351 -2.11 -28.47 -9.77
N ALA A 352 -2.73 -29.30 -10.63
CA ALA A 352 -2.01 -30.13 -11.58
C ALA A 352 -1.24 -29.28 -12.61
N ILE A 353 -1.84 -28.19 -13.10
CA ILE A 353 -1.19 -27.21 -13.97
C ILE A 353 0.03 -26.59 -13.27
N TYR A 354 -0.14 -26.10 -12.04
CA TYR A 354 0.96 -25.60 -11.22
C TYR A 354 2.07 -26.64 -11.05
N ASN A 355 1.74 -27.88 -10.70
CA ASN A 355 2.71 -28.95 -10.49
C ASN A 355 3.44 -29.35 -11.78
N ASN A 356 2.77 -29.27 -12.93
CA ASN A 356 3.42 -29.46 -14.23
C ASN A 356 4.40 -28.32 -14.53
N MET A 357 4.02 -27.06 -14.33
CA MET A 357 4.92 -25.92 -14.50
C MET A 357 6.12 -25.98 -13.55
N LYS A 358 5.87 -26.28 -12.26
CA LYS A 358 6.89 -26.53 -11.25
C LYS A 358 7.84 -27.64 -11.68
N ARG A 359 7.36 -28.77 -12.21
CA ARG A 359 8.23 -29.88 -12.64
C ARG A 359 9.03 -29.54 -13.89
N ASN A 360 8.41 -28.87 -14.85
CA ASN A 360 8.93 -28.78 -16.20
C ASN A 360 9.70 -27.48 -16.48
N SER A 361 9.44 -26.37 -15.77
CA SER A 361 10.13 -25.08 -15.99
C SER A 361 11.04 -24.69 -14.83
N ALA A 362 12.33 -24.49 -15.11
CA ALA A 362 13.28 -23.99 -14.12
C ALA A 362 13.04 -22.53 -13.76
N ASP A 363 12.64 -21.70 -14.74
CA ASP A 363 12.29 -20.29 -14.53
C ASP A 363 11.09 -20.17 -13.60
N PHE A 364 10.01 -20.91 -13.86
CA PHE A 364 8.82 -20.92 -12.99
C PHE A 364 9.15 -21.31 -11.55
N ARG A 365 9.96 -22.37 -11.36
CA ARG A 365 10.42 -22.76 -10.00
C ARG A 365 11.18 -21.63 -9.32
N ARG A 366 12.09 -20.97 -10.05
CA ARG A 366 12.92 -19.90 -9.50
C ARG A 366 12.05 -18.71 -9.08
N ARG A 367 11.15 -18.26 -9.95
CA ARG A 367 10.22 -17.16 -9.69
C ARG A 367 9.35 -17.43 -8.46
N PHE A 368 8.81 -18.64 -8.33
CA PHE A 368 8.04 -19.02 -7.14
C PHE A 368 8.88 -18.95 -5.86
N ILE A 369 10.11 -19.50 -5.87
CA ILE A 369 10.99 -19.50 -4.70
C ILE A 369 11.31 -18.07 -4.28
N ASP A 370 11.69 -17.21 -5.23
CA ASP A 370 12.03 -15.81 -4.96
C ASP A 370 10.81 -15.02 -4.46
N ALA A 371 9.64 -15.18 -5.10
CA ALA A 371 8.39 -14.58 -4.65
C ALA A 371 8.04 -15.00 -3.21
N TYR A 372 8.17 -16.29 -2.88
CA TYR A 372 7.91 -16.80 -1.54
C TYR A 372 8.87 -16.21 -0.49
N CYS A 373 10.15 -16.08 -0.83
CA CYS A 373 11.16 -15.45 0.02
C CYS A 373 10.92 -13.93 0.19
N ILE A 374 10.51 -13.22 -0.87
CA ILE A 374 10.15 -11.79 -0.84
C ILE A 374 8.95 -11.56 0.06
N LEU A 375 7.91 -12.39 -0.06
CA LEU A 375 6.74 -12.34 0.80
C LEU A 375 7.11 -12.43 2.28
N GLN A 376 8.04 -13.32 2.62
CA GLN A 376 8.55 -13.45 3.99
C GLN A 376 9.37 -12.23 4.43
N GLY A 377 10.32 -11.79 3.60
CA GLY A 377 11.35 -10.85 4.00
C GLY A 377 10.98 -9.37 3.86
N SER A 378 9.87 -9.05 3.19
CA SER A 378 9.47 -7.66 2.88
C SER A 378 7.97 -7.35 3.00
N VAL A 379 7.09 -8.33 2.73
CA VAL A 379 5.64 -8.13 2.73
C VAL A 379 5.02 -8.51 4.07
N PHE A 380 5.10 -9.77 4.48
CA PHE A 380 4.53 -10.30 5.71
C PHE A 380 5.49 -10.22 6.89
N THR A 381 6.28 -9.14 6.97
CA THR A 381 7.12 -8.89 8.15
C THR A 381 6.22 -8.67 9.37
N GLN A 382 6.66 -9.15 10.54
CA GLN A 382 5.86 -9.07 11.76
C GLN A 382 5.43 -7.64 12.07
N GLU A 383 6.35 -6.67 11.98
CA GLU A 383 6.07 -5.27 12.24
C GLU A 383 4.99 -4.70 11.31
N ARG A 384 5.10 -4.96 10.00
CA ARG A 384 4.13 -4.47 9.00
C ARG A 384 2.74 -5.05 9.25
N CYS A 385 2.66 -6.36 9.47
CA CYS A 385 1.41 -7.05 9.77
C CYS A 385 0.76 -6.49 11.03
N LEU A 386 1.51 -6.36 12.14
CA LEU A 386 0.98 -5.84 13.39
C LEU A 386 0.48 -4.39 13.24
N ARG A 387 1.24 -3.52 12.59
CA ARG A 387 0.86 -2.12 12.37
C ARG A 387 -0.45 -1.99 11.57
N ILE A 388 -0.57 -2.70 10.45
CA ILE A 388 -1.77 -2.63 9.59
C ILE A 388 -2.96 -3.25 10.32
N CYS A 389 -2.79 -4.42 10.92
CA CYS A 389 -3.89 -5.12 11.58
C CYS A 389 -4.40 -4.38 12.81
N ASP A 390 -3.50 -3.88 13.67
CA ASP A 390 -3.88 -3.08 14.83
C ASP A 390 -4.65 -1.81 14.43
N SER A 391 -4.24 -1.16 13.33
CA SER A 391 -4.93 0.03 12.81
C SER A 391 -6.37 -0.28 12.40
N ILE A 392 -6.59 -1.40 11.71
CA ILE A 392 -7.92 -1.83 11.29
C ILE A 392 -8.77 -2.19 12.51
N CYS A 393 -8.24 -2.99 13.45
CA CYS A 393 -8.97 -3.39 14.65
C CYS A 393 -9.40 -2.18 15.51
N ARG A 394 -8.49 -1.23 15.77
CA ARG A 394 -8.82 0.01 16.49
C ARG A 394 -9.89 0.83 15.77
N LEU A 395 -9.84 0.88 14.44
CA LEU A 395 -10.83 1.62 13.65
C LEU A 395 -12.24 1.04 13.76
N VAL A 396 -12.41 -0.28 13.86
CA VAL A 396 -13.75 -0.91 13.86
C VAL A 396 -14.28 -1.30 15.25
N GLU A 397 -13.41 -1.36 16.25
CA GLU A 397 -13.74 -1.78 17.62
C GLU A 397 -14.93 -1.02 18.23
N PRO A 398 -14.99 0.34 18.20
CA PRO A 398 -16.12 1.05 18.79
C PRO A 398 -17.46 0.65 18.15
N ALA A 399 -17.53 0.54 16.83
CA ALA A 399 -18.74 0.17 16.10
C ALA A 399 -19.17 -1.29 16.35
N LEU A 400 -18.21 -2.22 16.39
CA LEU A 400 -18.47 -3.64 16.64
C LEU A 400 -18.91 -3.91 18.09
N SER A 401 -18.44 -3.10 19.05
CA SER A 401 -18.84 -3.24 20.46
C SER A 401 -20.35 -3.06 20.67
N TRP A 402 -21.02 -2.24 19.84
CA TRP A 402 -22.48 -2.06 19.88
C TRP A 402 -23.25 -3.34 19.52
N GLU A 403 -22.58 -4.24 18.79
CA GLU A 403 -23.11 -5.53 18.36
C GLU A 403 -22.64 -6.69 19.25
N GLY A 404 -21.86 -6.41 20.30
CA GLY A 404 -21.25 -7.42 21.16
C GLY A 404 -20.15 -8.23 20.46
N LYS A 405 -19.48 -7.64 19.47
CA LYS A 405 -18.39 -8.26 18.70
C LYS A 405 -17.03 -7.69 19.04
N GLU A 406 -16.00 -8.54 18.98
CA GLU A 406 -14.64 -8.19 19.38
C GLU A 406 -13.64 -8.44 18.23
N PRO A 407 -13.15 -7.40 17.53
CA PRO A 407 -12.17 -7.56 16.43
C PRO A 407 -10.85 -8.15 16.91
N TRP A 408 -10.48 -7.89 18.17
CA TRP A 408 -9.25 -8.40 18.78
C TRP A 408 -9.25 -9.92 18.93
N THR A 409 -10.40 -10.58 19.09
CA THR A 409 -10.46 -12.06 19.13
C THR A 409 -10.03 -12.64 17.79
N SER A 410 -10.67 -12.20 16.71
CA SER A 410 -10.37 -12.62 15.35
C SER A 410 -8.92 -12.36 14.99
N TYR A 411 -8.41 -11.18 15.34
CA TYR A 411 -7.02 -10.80 15.14
C TYR A 411 -6.04 -11.61 15.98
N ASN A 412 -6.30 -11.84 17.27
CA ASN A 412 -5.39 -12.58 18.14
C ASN A 412 -5.27 -14.05 17.73
N GLU A 413 -6.36 -14.68 17.27
CA GLU A 413 -6.32 -16.02 16.70
C GLU A 413 -5.48 -16.04 15.41
N GLN A 414 -5.70 -15.08 14.53
CA GLN A 414 -4.91 -14.93 13.30
C GLN A 414 -3.44 -14.62 13.61
N LYS A 415 -3.15 -13.79 14.60
CA LYS A 415 -1.81 -13.42 15.06
C LYS A 415 -1.08 -14.59 15.70
N ALA A 416 -1.76 -15.40 16.50
CA ALA A 416 -1.20 -16.63 17.04
C ALA A 416 -0.82 -17.59 15.90
N ALA A 417 -1.72 -17.74 14.92
CA ALA A 417 -1.47 -18.60 13.77
C ALA A 417 -0.37 -18.03 12.85
N MET A 418 -0.33 -16.71 12.67
CA MET A 418 0.77 -16.00 12.00
C MET A 418 2.08 -16.20 12.76
N GLY A 419 2.13 -16.06 14.09
CA GLY A 419 3.34 -16.21 14.90
C GLY A 419 3.94 -17.62 14.82
N GLY A 420 3.11 -18.66 14.73
CA GLY A 420 3.57 -20.02 14.42
C GLY A 420 4.14 -20.18 13.00
N ARG A 421 3.77 -19.29 12.07
CA ARG A 421 4.05 -19.36 10.63
C ARG A 421 5.06 -18.33 10.12
N THR A 422 5.31 -17.22 10.82
CA THR A 422 6.39 -16.25 10.57
C THR A 422 7.71 -16.74 11.14
N SER A 423 7.71 -17.88 11.86
CA SER A 423 8.93 -18.63 12.14
C SER A 423 9.64 -18.95 10.83
N ARG A 424 10.66 -18.14 10.55
CA ARG A 424 11.42 -18.13 9.30
C ARG A 424 11.92 -19.53 8.96
N THR A 425 12.41 -20.24 9.98
CA THR A 425 12.91 -21.60 9.90
C THR A 425 11.88 -22.60 9.40
N VAL A 426 10.65 -22.59 9.93
CA VAL A 426 9.63 -23.60 9.58
C VAL A 426 9.24 -23.50 8.10
N ARG A 427 9.05 -22.27 7.60
CA ARG A 427 8.63 -22.04 6.21
C ARG A 427 9.73 -22.32 5.21
N ILE A 428 10.93 -21.85 5.51
CA ILE A 428 12.09 -22.10 4.66
C ILE A 428 12.40 -23.59 4.60
N ASN A 429 12.26 -24.34 5.71
CA ASN A 429 12.44 -25.79 5.69
C ASN A 429 11.40 -26.51 4.83
N ALA A 430 10.13 -26.10 4.88
CA ALA A 430 9.12 -26.69 4.01
C ALA A 430 9.32 -26.34 2.53
N LEU A 431 9.75 -25.10 2.24
CA LEU A 431 10.14 -24.70 0.89
C LEU A 431 11.32 -25.54 0.40
N LYS A 432 12.35 -25.75 1.23
CA LYS A 432 13.49 -26.63 0.94
C LYS A 432 13.04 -28.04 0.61
N THR A 433 12.19 -28.64 1.43
CA THR A 433 11.67 -29.98 1.19
C THR A 433 10.87 -30.05 -0.11
N ALA A 434 9.96 -29.10 -0.35
CA ALA A 434 9.10 -29.13 -1.53
C ALA A 434 9.86 -28.88 -2.84
N TYR A 435 10.95 -28.12 -2.80
CA TYR A 435 11.72 -27.73 -3.99
C TYR A 435 13.07 -28.41 -4.12
N GLY A 436 13.43 -29.28 -3.18
CA GLY A 436 14.73 -29.96 -3.15
C GLY A 436 15.90 -28.98 -3.01
N LEU A 437 15.75 -27.96 -2.15
CA LEU A 437 16.77 -26.94 -1.92
C LEU A 437 17.66 -27.32 -0.75
N ASP A 438 18.97 -27.16 -0.93
CA ASP A 438 19.96 -27.24 0.13
C ASP A 438 20.41 -25.81 0.54
N GLY A 439 21.01 -25.67 1.72
CA GLY A 439 21.64 -24.41 2.13
C GLY A 439 20.64 -23.28 2.47
N GLY A 440 20.80 -22.12 1.85
CA GLY A 440 20.07 -20.88 2.12
C GLY A 440 20.86 -19.87 2.98
N MET A 441 20.93 -18.63 2.51
CA MET A 441 21.58 -17.50 3.18
C MET A 441 20.59 -16.58 3.86
N GLU A 442 20.93 -16.14 5.06
CA GLU A 442 20.26 -15.01 5.69
C GLU A 442 20.74 -13.72 5.03
N VAL A 443 19.83 -13.01 4.37
CA VAL A 443 20.13 -11.73 3.71
C VAL A 443 19.32 -10.62 4.35
N LYS A 444 20.00 -9.54 4.70
CA LYS A 444 19.37 -8.28 5.11
C LYS A 444 19.96 -7.14 4.31
N PHE A 445 19.10 -6.33 3.71
CA PHE A 445 19.55 -5.10 3.06
C PHE A 445 18.52 -3.96 3.14
N ASN A 446 19.04 -2.74 3.10
CA ASN A 446 18.30 -1.49 3.03
C ASN A 446 19.07 -0.45 2.19
N ALA A 447 18.55 0.78 2.13
CA ALA A 447 19.25 1.94 1.56
C ALA A 447 19.33 3.07 2.58
N ASN A 448 20.33 3.95 2.44
CA ASN A 448 20.41 5.23 3.16
C ASN A 448 19.68 6.39 2.42
N ALA A 449 18.98 6.10 1.32
CA ALA A 449 18.19 7.07 0.57
C ALA A 449 16.71 6.65 0.54
N PRO A 450 15.79 7.60 0.75
CA PRO A 450 14.36 7.32 0.69
C PRO A 450 13.97 6.85 -0.72
N LYS A 451 12.95 5.97 -0.80
CA LYS A 451 12.38 5.49 -2.07
C LYS A 451 13.36 4.77 -3.01
N ALA A 452 14.53 4.36 -2.53
CA ALA A 452 15.40 3.45 -3.27
C ALA A 452 14.65 2.15 -3.61
N ALA A 453 14.80 1.68 -4.85
CA ALA A 453 14.10 0.50 -5.34
C ALA A 453 15.06 -0.67 -5.54
N PHE A 454 14.60 -1.86 -5.18
CA PHE A 454 15.38 -3.08 -5.19
C PHE A 454 14.69 -4.19 -5.99
N LEU A 455 15.49 -4.98 -6.70
CA LEU A 455 15.07 -6.24 -7.30
C LEU A 455 15.89 -7.40 -6.74
N ILE A 456 15.25 -8.55 -6.53
CA ILE A 456 15.87 -9.84 -6.26
C ILE A 456 15.60 -10.73 -7.48
N ASN A 457 16.63 -11.05 -8.25
CA ASN A 457 16.52 -11.79 -9.52
C ASN A 457 15.47 -11.22 -10.47
N GLY A 458 15.38 -9.89 -10.55
CA GLY A 458 14.37 -9.19 -11.35
C GLY A 458 12.99 -9.07 -10.70
N HIS A 459 12.74 -9.68 -9.53
CA HIS A 459 11.49 -9.50 -8.79
C HIS A 459 11.56 -8.26 -7.89
N PRO A 460 10.59 -7.33 -7.98
CA PRO A 460 10.54 -6.18 -7.09
C PRO A 460 10.46 -6.56 -5.62
N VAL A 461 11.13 -5.79 -4.78
CA VAL A 461 11.08 -5.92 -3.33
C VAL A 461 10.24 -4.80 -2.73
N PRO A 462 9.00 -5.08 -2.28
CA PRO A 462 8.16 -4.15 -1.56
C PRO A 462 8.85 -3.45 -0.38
N GLY A 463 8.57 -2.17 -0.19
CA GLY A 463 8.97 -1.43 1.02
C GLY A 463 10.43 -0.98 1.09
N GLY A 464 11.25 -1.21 0.05
CA GLY A 464 12.61 -0.65 -0.03
C GLY A 464 13.63 -1.28 0.93
N ALA A 465 13.30 -2.42 1.53
CA ALA A 465 14.20 -3.18 2.39
C ALA A 465 13.80 -4.66 2.39
N PHE A 466 14.76 -5.51 2.75
CA PHE A 466 14.56 -6.95 2.84
C PHE A 466 15.26 -7.53 4.06
N ASN A 467 14.60 -8.46 4.74
CA ASN A 467 15.19 -9.27 5.80
C ASN A 467 14.61 -10.69 5.75
N GLY A 468 15.23 -11.56 4.94
CA GLY A 468 14.67 -12.87 4.60
C GLY A 468 15.73 -13.86 4.10
N THR A 469 15.36 -15.15 4.05
CA THR A 469 16.27 -16.18 3.56
C THR A 469 16.20 -16.20 2.05
N LEU A 470 17.34 -16.25 1.37
CA LEU A 470 17.43 -16.42 -0.08
C LEU A 470 18.29 -17.65 -0.42
N PHE A 471 18.16 -18.13 -1.66
CA PHE A 471 18.90 -19.29 -2.15
C PHE A 471 19.77 -18.91 -3.34
N ALA A 472 21.07 -19.17 -3.24
CA ALA A 472 22.03 -18.90 -4.30
C ALA A 472 21.69 -19.66 -5.61
N PRO A 473 22.07 -19.12 -6.79
CA PRO A 473 22.64 -17.78 -6.97
C PRO A 473 21.56 -16.70 -6.82
N VAL A 474 21.91 -15.56 -6.24
CA VAL A 474 21.01 -14.39 -6.13
C VAL A 474 21.65 -13.20 -6.83
N THR A 475 20.86 -12.47 -7.60
CA THR A 475 21.23 -11.18 -8.16
C THR A 475 20.42 -10.11 -7.45
N LEU A 476 21.08 -9.27 -6.66
CA LEU A 476 20.50 -8.06 -6.10
C LEU A 476 20.73 -6.92 -7.07
N GLU A 477 19.70 -6.14 -7.36
CA GLU A 477 19.81 -4.91 -8.14
C GLU A 477 19.23 -3.76 -7.35
N VAL A 478 19.88 -2.60 -7.44
CA VAL A 478 19.37 -1.38 -6.83
C VAL A 478 19.32 -0.26 -7.86
N SER A 479 18.26 0.54 -7.79
CA SER A 479 18.11 1.75 -8.58
C SER A 479 18.12 2.99 -7.70
N ALA A 480 18.87 4.00 -8.14
CA ALA A 480 18.95 5.26 -7.43
C ALA A 480 17.64 6.05 -7.53
N PRO A 481 17.10 6.56 -6.40
CA PRO A 481 15.98 7.48 -6.43
C PRO A 481 16.40 8.82 -7.07
N ALA A 482 15.42 9.61 -7.51
CA ALA A 482 15.65 10.92 -8.10
C ALA A 482 16.46 11.84 -7.16
N GLY A 483 17.45 12.56 -7.71
CA GLY A 483 18.33 13.43 -6.92
C GLY A 483 19.47 12.74 -6.19
N TYR A 484 19.66 11.42 -6.35
CA TYR A 484 20.73 10.66 -5.70
C TYR A 484 21.64 9.94 -6.70
N ASN A 485 22.93 9.84 -6.34
CA ASN A 485 23.90 8.98 -6.99
C ASN A 485 24.17 7.75 -6.15
N PHE A 486 24.11 6.57 -6.77
CA PHE A 486 24.57 5.34 -6.15
C PHE A 486 26.10 5.36 -5.98
N VAL A 487 26.56 5.10 -4.76
CA VAL A 487 27.99 5.03 -4.40
C VAL A 487 28.49 3.60 -4.43
N GLY A 488 27.68 2.66 -3.95
CA GLY A 488 28.02 1.26 -3.84
C GLY A 488 27.25 0.52 -2.75
N TRP A 489 27.37 -0.80 -2.74
CA TRP A 489 26.93 -1.65 -1.65
C TRP A 489 27.98 -1.64 -0.55
N SER A 490 27.58 -1.41 0.69
CA SER A 490 28.44 -1.52 1.87
C SER A 490 28.03 -2.68 2.75
N LYS A 491 28.97 -3.25 3.52
CA LYS A 491 28.63 -4.10 4.65
C LYS A 491 28.20 -3.24 5.84
N VAL A 492 27.08 -3.60 6.43
CA VAL A 492 26.61 -2.98 7.67
C VAL A 492 27.52 -3.41 8.83
N GLY A 493 28.04 -2.46 9.58
CA GLY A 493 28.56 -2.69 10.91
C GLY A 493 27.84 -1.81 11.93
N ASN A 494 27.77 -2.29 13.17
CA ASN A 494 27.16 -1.55 14.26
C ASN A 494 28.22 -0.69 14.95
N ALA A 495 27.97 0.60 15.02
CA ALA A 495 28.72 1.52 15.87
C ALA A 495 27.84 1.93 17.04
N THR A 496 28.28 1.66 18.27
CA THR A 496 27.59 2.14 19.48
C THR A 496 28.04 3.57 19.76
N VAL A 497 27.09 4.50 19.84
CA VAL A 497 27.31 5.87 20.29
C VAL A 497 26.71 6.02 21.67
N THR A 498 27.53 6.46 22.63
CA THR A 498 27.08 6.83 23.98
C THR A 498 27.06 8.34 24.09
N ASP A 499 25.87 8.93 24.19
CA ASP A 499 25.69 10.39 24.20
C ASP A 499 25.39 10.94 25.60
N ILE A 500 24.50 10.29 26.36
CA ILE A 500 24.35 10.57 27.81
C ILE A 500 25.12 9.51 28.58
N LYS A 501 25.99 9.92 29.49
CA LYS A 501 26.80 9.01 30.31
C LYS A 501 26.40 9.10 31.76
N LYS A 502 26.65 8.00 32.50
CA LYS A 502 26.64 8.06 33.97
C LYS A 502 27.68 9.08 34.44
N GLY A 503 27.30 9.93 35.38
CA GLY A 503 28.12 11.07 35.80
C GLY A 503 27.99 12.34 34.96
N ASP A 504 27.04 12.41 34.01
CA ASP A 504 26.75 13.64 33.29
C ASP A 504 25.95 14.64 34.14
N SER A 505 25.98 15.93 33.77
CA SER A 505 25.07 16.92 34.34
C SER A 505 23.64 16.74 33.83
N TRP A 506 22.66 16.75 34.72
CA TRP A 506 21.23 16.76 34.40
C TRP A 506 20.58 18.01 34.98
N LYS A 507 19.59 18.54 34.26
CA LYS A 507 18.67 19.52 34.85
C LYS A 507 17.74 18.78 35.79
N TYR A 508 17.48 19.33 36.97
CA TYR A 508 16.59 18.70 37.95
C TYR A 508 15.63 19.69 38.60
N TRP A 509 14.50 19.16 39.05
CA TRP A 509 13.50 19.86 39.85
C TRP A 509 13.15 19.04 41.08
N ASP A 510 13.48 19.60 42.25
CA ASP A 510 13.37 18.97 43.57
C ASP A 510 12.43 19.75 44.50
N GLN A 511 11.46 20.48 43.93
CA GLN A 511 10.49 21.30 44.68
C GLN A 511 9.11 20.61 44.79
N GLY A 512 9.08 19.30 44.59
CA GLY A 512 7.94 18.41 44.88
C GLY A 512 6.84 18.31 43.81
N SER A 513 6.50 19.38 43.09
CA SER A 513 5.43 19.31 42.07
C SER A 513 5.74 20.12 40.81
N LEU A 514 5.31 19.58 39.68
CA LEU A 514 5.27 20.21 38.36
C LEU A 514 3.86 20.17 37.74
N ASN A 515 2.83 20.03 38.58
CA ASN A 515 1.45 19.92 38.10
C ASN A 515 1.04 21.14 37.25
N GLY A 516 0.39 20.89 36.11
CA GLY A 516 0.00 21.93 35.16
C GLY A 516 1.16 22.53 34.35
N THR A 517 2.34 21.93 34.36
CA THR A 517 3.47 22.36 33.53
C THR A 517 3.79 21.34 32.44
N ASP A 518 4.11 21.83 31.24
CA ASP A 518 4.54 20.99 30.11
C ASP A 518 6.06 20.77 30.15
N TRP A 519 6.50 20.01 31.16
CA TRP A 519 7.92 19.79 31.40
C TRP A 519 8.54 18.69 30.51
N LYS A 520 7.70 17.90 29.82
CA LYS A 520 8.10 16.71 29.04
C LYS A 520 8.54 17.04 27.59
N THR A 521 8.21 18.21 27.02
CA THR A 521 8.36 18.50 25.57
C THR A 521 9.20 19.74 25.18
N GLY A 522 9.38 20.73 26.06
CA GLY A 522 10.00 22.04 25.73
C GLY A 522 11.30 22.35 26.49
N SER A 523 12.04 23.42 26.17
CA SER A 523 13.27 23.83 26.91
C SER A 523 12.92 24.50 28.26
N VAL A 524 13.54 24.10 29.37
CA VAL A 524 13.36 24.76 30.69
C VAL A 524 14.63 25.50 31.11
N ASN A 525 14.54 26.84 31.20
CA ASN A 525 15.69 27.68 31.55
C ASN A 525 15.88 27.85 33.08
N ASN A 526 14.91 27.43 33.89
CA ASN A 526 14.85 27.75 35.32
C ASN A 526 15.13 26.56 36.26
N TRP A 527 15.50 25.39 35.73
CA TRP A 527 15.81 24.21 36.54
C TRP A 527 17.26 24.27 37.03
N ALA A 528 17.49 23.74 38.23
CA ALA A 528 18.83 23.54 38.75
C ALA A 528 19.58 22.51 37.90
N GLU A 529 20.91 22.55 37.91
CA GLU A 529 21.75 21.60 37.17
C GLU A 529 22.73 20.95 38.13
N GLY A 530 22.87 19.63 38.02
CA GLY A 530 23.74 18.85 38.89
C GLY A 530 24.25 17.61 38.19
N ILE A 531 25.44 17.16 38.58
CA ILE A 531 26.05 15.94 38.08
C ILE A 531 25.39 14.74 38.75
N THR A 532 25.01 13.72 37.97
CA THR A 532 24.56 12.44 38.52
C THR A 532 25.74 11.69 39.18
N PRO A 533 25.51 10.84 40.19
CA PRO A 533 24.22 10.51 40.77
C PRO A 533 23.56 11.67 41.53
N LEU A 534 22.27 11.89 41.24
CA LEU A 534 21.41 12.88 41.91
C LEU A 534 20.55 12.15 42.95
N GLY A 535 20.47 12.67 44.17
CA GLY A 535 19.70 11.99 45.21
C GLY A 535 19.90 12.50 46.63
N TYR A 536 19.51 11.72 47.62
CA TYR A 536 19.91 11.87 49.03
C TYR A 536 20.01 10.51 49.71
N GLY A 537 20.63 10.45 50.89
CA GLY A 537 20.62 9.24 51.73
C GLY A 537 21.52 8.08 51.28
N LYS A 538 22.29 8.25 50.18
CA LYS A 538 23.27 7.27 49.67
C LYS A 538 24.71 7.78 49.69
N ASP A 539 25.64 6.83 49.75
CA ASP A 539 27.05 7.10 49.52
C ASP A 539 27.29 7.48 48.04
N ALA A 540 28.32 8.29 47.79
CA ALA A 540 28.75 8.71 46.45
C ALA A 540 27.70 9.47 45.60
N ILE A 541 26.74 10.14 46.23
CA ILE A 541 25.87 11.12 45.56
C ILE A 541 26.72 12.33 45.14
N ALA A 542 26.70 12.65 43.85
CA ALA A 542 27.42 13.80 43.30
C ALA A 542 26.64 15.10 43.49
N THR A 543 25.31 15.05 43.37
CA THR A 543 24.44 16.21 43.64
C THR A 543 23.31 15.84 44.59
N THR A 544 23.32 16.45 45.77
CA THR A 544 22.25 16.28 46.76
C THR A 544 21.01 17.08 46.36
N ILE A 545 19.85 16.43 46.31
CA ILE A 545 18.55 17.06 46.00
C ILE A 545 17.70 17.27 47.26
N ASN A 546 16.87 18.32 47.26
CA ASN A 546 16.02 18.69 48.39
C ASN A 546 14.78 17.79 48.48
N TYR A 547 14.53 17.18 49.65
CA TYR A 547 13.36 16.35 49.89
C TYR A 547 12.18 17.10 50.55
N GLY A 548 12.31 18.41 50.78
CA GLY A 548 11.33 19.23 51.49
C GLY A 548 11.69 19.46 52.96
N GLY A 549 10.80 20.14 53.68
CA GLY A 549 11.05 20.58 55.06
C GLY A 549 10.76 19.54 56.16
N ASP A 550 10.11 18.42 55.83
CA ASP A 550 9.69 17.39 56.77
C ASP A 550 10.30 16.03 56.42
N SER A 551 11.21 15.53 57.26
CA SER A 551 11.88 14.24 57.04
C SER A 551 10.94 13.03 57.13
N SER A 552 9.73 13.20 57.67
CA SER A 552 8.68 12.17 57.73
C SER A 552 7.66 12.25 56.59
N GLN A 553 7.70 13.33 55.80
CA GLN A 553 6.84 13.63 54.66
C GLN A 553 7.65 14.31 53.56
N LYS A 554 8.56 13.52 52.95
CA LYS A 554 9.39 13.96 51.84
C LYS A 554 8.56 14.07 50.56
N TYR A 555 9.09 14.80 49.58
CA TYR A 555 8.48 14.82 48.25
C TYR A 555 8.42 13.41 47.65
N PRO A 556 7.25 12.99 47.10
CA PRO A 556 7.12 11.69 46.46
C PRO A 556 7.93 11.60 45.16
N THR A 557 7.99 12.69 44.39
CA THR A 557 8.53 12.70 43.02
C THR A 557 9.62 13.76 42.82
N TYR A 558 10.63 13.39 42.02
CA TYR A 558 11.74 14.24 41.62
C TYR A 558 11.90 14.14 40.11
N TYR A 559 12.20 15.26 39.47
CA TYR A 559 12.19 15.33 38.01
C TYR A 559 13.57 15.65 37.46
N PHE A 560 13.93 14.98 36.38
CA PHE A 560 15.22 15.10 35.72
C PHE A 560 15.05 15.29 34.22
N ARG A 561 15.98 16.03 33.63
CA ARG A 561 15.97 16.34 32.20
C ARG A 561 17.36 16.42 31.61
N LYS A 562 17.47 15.95 30.37
CA LYS A 562 18.68 15.99 29.56
C LYS A 562 18.32 16.10 28.09
N ASN A 563 19.12 16.85 27.34
CA ASN A 563 19.03 16.87 25.89
C ASN A 563 19.97 15.81 25.33
N LEU A 564 19.48 15.05 24.36
CA LEU A 564 20.21 14.03 23.63
C LEU A 564 20.33 14.51 22.18
N GLN A 565 21.55 14.58 21.67
CA GLN A 565 21.82 14.99 20.30
C GLN A 565 22.00 13.74 19.44
N ILE A 566 21.12 13.56 18.46
CA ILE A 566 21.20 12.46 17.50
C ILE A 566 21.56 13.05 16.13
N ASP A 567 22.81 12.86 15.71
CA ASP A 567 23.28 13.40 14.43
C ASP A 567 22.91 12.50 13.23
N SER A 568 22.63 11.22 13.49
CA SER A 568 22.19 10.24 12.50
C SER A 568 20.71 10.37 12.17
N ASP A 569 20.31 9.86 11.01
CA ASP A 569 18.88 9.66 10.75
C ASP A 569 18.36 8.56 11.70
N PRO A 570 17.22 8.75 12.40
CA PRO A 570 16.61 7.70 13.22
C PRO A 570 16.41 6.38 12.47
N ALA A 571 16.24 6.40 11.14
CA ALA A 571 16.17 5.19 10.33
C ALA A 571 17.46 4.35 10.35
N ASP A 572 18.60 4.98 10.63
CA ASP A 572 19.89 4.30 10.75
C ASP A 572 20.15 3.77 12.17
N ILE A 573 19.30 4.09 13.14
CA ILE A 573 19.46 3.65 14.53
C ILE A 573 18.84 2.26 14.71
N ALA A 574 19.69 1.26 14.94
CA ALA A 574 19.28 -0.12 15.16
C ALA A 574 18.59 -0.32 16.52
N SER A 575 19.02 0.41 17.54
CA SER A 575 18.47 0.33 18.90
C SER A 575 18.88 1.55 19.74
N VAL A 576 18.04 1.95 20.68
CA VAL A 576 18.40 2.88 21.76
C VAL A 576 18.26 2.16 23.10
N THR A 577 19.27 2.24 23.95
CA THR A 577 19.34 1.56 25.25
C THR A 577 19.52 2.58 26.35
N LEU A 578 18.70 2.46 27.39
CA LEU A 578 18.85 3.14 28.69
C LEU A 578 19.52 2.16 29.67
N ASP A 579 20.72 2.47 30.14
CA ASP A 579 21.36 1.83 31.30
C ASP A 579 21.13 2.73 32.52
N TYR A 580 20.29 2.29 33.45
CA TYR A 580 19.90 3.08 34.61
C TYR A 580 20.48 2.52 35.91
N THR A 581 20.64 3.42 36.87
CA THR A 581 20.76 3.12 38.30
C THR A 581 19.79 4.04 39.03
N ALA A 582 18.74 3.47 39.60
CA ALA A 582 17.64 4.22 40.20
C ALA A 582 17.20 3.60 41.53
N ASP A 583 16.77 4.44 42.46
CA ASP A 583 16.08 4.01 43.66
C ASP A 583 14.56 4.08 43.48
N ASP A 584 13.86 3.14 44.09
CA ASP A 584 12.42 2.91 43.95
C ASP A 584 11.94 2.84 42.47
N GLY A 585 11.06 3.75 42.02
CA GLY A 585 10.43 3.68 40.70
C GLY A 585 10.68 4.89 39.83
N PHE A 586 10.58 4.74 38.51
CA PHE A 586 10.67 5.86 37.57
C PHE A 586 9.87 5.68 36.29
N VAL A 587 9.63 6.79 35.60
CA VAL A 587 9.08 6.84 34.24
C VAL A 587 9.95 7.73 33.36
N VAL A 588 10.25 7.29 32.14
CA VAL A 588 11.03 8.02 31.15
C VAL A 588 10.13 8.43 29.99
N TYR A 589 10.26 9.69 29.58
CA TYR A 589 9.61 10.27 28.42
C TYR A 589 10.65 10.73 27.41
N VAL A 590 10.39 10.46 26.14
CA VAL A 590 11.17 10.95 25.00
C VAL A 590 10.26 11.86 24.20
N ASN A 591 10.65 13.14 24.07
CA ASN A 591 9.89 14.15 23.33
C ASN A 591 8.39 14.23 23.73
N GLY A 592 8.07 14.03 25.02
CA GLY A 592 6.71 14.08 25.56
C GLY A 592 5.96 12.75 25.61
N VAL A 593 6.43 11.70 24.94
CA VAL A 593 5.80 10.39 24.92
C VAL A 593 6.51 9.46 25.89
N GLU A 594 5.75 8.72 26.69
CA GLU A 594 6.33 7.72 27.59
C GLU A 594 7.06 6.64 26.80
N ALA A 595 8.33 6.42 27.13
CA ALA A 595 9.19 5.45 26.47
C ALA A 595 9.31 4.15 27.27
N CYS A 596 9.41 4.25 28.60
CA CYS A 596 9.48 3.10 29.50
C CYS A 596 9.19 3.52 30.95
N ARG A 597 8.89 2.53 31.80
CA ARG A 597 8.69 2.70 33.24
C ARG A 597 9.28 1.52 34.01
N TYR A 598 9.68 1.75 35.25
CA TYR A 598 10.22 0.75 36.18
C TYR A 598 9.61 0.94 37.58
N LEU A 599 9.09 -0.14 38.17
CA LEU A 599 8.44 -0.15 39.49
C LEU A 599 7.35 0.91 39.71
N MET A 600 6.64 1.29 38.65
CA MET A 600 5.52 2.24 38.69
C MET A 600 4.18 1.56 38.39
N PRO A 601 3.06 2.00 39.00
CA PRO A 601 1.74 1.43 38.75
C PRO A 601 1.27 1.73 37.32
N ASP A 602 0.32 0.95 36.80
CA ASP A 602 -0.33 1.23 35.52
C ASP A 602 -1.13 2.55 35.55
N GLY A 603 -1.23 3.23 34.41
CA GLY A 603 -1.88 4.55 34.28
C GLY A 603 -0.89 5.72 34.28
N GLU A 604 -1.43 6.95 34.19
CA GLU A 604 -0.64 8.19 34.23
C GLU A 604 -0.30 8.53 35.70
N PRO A 605 0.99 8.58 36.08
CA PRO A 605 1.39 8.95 37.42
C PRO A 605 1.17 10.45 37.67
N THR A 606 0.89 10.79 38.92
CA THR A 606 0.87 12.16 39.43
C THR A 606 2.10 12.40 40.31
N PHE A 607 2.37 13.65 40.68
CA PHE A 607 3.44 14.00 41.64
C PHE A 607 3.21 13.44 43.05
N GLU A 608 2.03 12.88 43.33
CA GLU A 608 1.69 12.20 44.58
C GLU A 608 1.72 10.67 44.46
N THR A 609 1.96 10.14 43.26
CA THR A 609 2.03 8.71 43.01
C THR A 609 3.35 8.16 43.57
N TYR A 610 3.27 7.05 44.31
CA TYR A 610 4.45 6.34 44.81
C TYR A 610 4.78 5.14 43.90
N ALA A 611 6.04 4.73 43.91
CA ALA A 611 6.48 3.47 43.31
C ALA A 611 5.74 2.28 43.95
N THR A 612 5.52 1.21 43.17
CA THR A 612 4.76 0.03 43.61
C THR A 612 5.48 -0.76 44.71
N THR A 613 6.80 -0.66 44.77
CA THR A 613 7.65 -1.25 45.80
C THR A 613 8.98 -0.47 45.86
N HIS A 614 9.79 -0.75 46.90
CA HIS A 614 11.17 -0.27 46.94
C HIS A 614 12.06 -1.02 45.94
N SER A 615 13.16 -0.39 45.56
CA SER A 615 14.25 -1.05 44.82
C SER A 615 14.88 -2.16 45.66
N ILE A 616 15.16 -3.32 45.07
CA ILE A 616 15.59 -4.52 45.82
C ILE A 616 17.08 -4.44 46.18
N ASN A 617 17.92 -3.95 45.28
CA ASN A 617 19.37 -3.84 45.46
C ASN A 617 19.79 -2.46 46.02
N ASN A 618 18.88 -1.49 46.02
CA ASN A 618 18.97 -0.19 46.68
C ASN A 618 20.32 0.57 46.52
N PRO A 619 20.61 1.16 45.34
CA PRO A 619 19.72 1.30 44.17
C PRO A 619 19.72 0.08 43.24
N ASP A 620 18.64 -0.09 42.47
CA ASP A 620 18.59 -1.08 41.39
C ASP A 620 19.32 -0.55 40.14
N SER A 621 19.96 -1.45 39.41
CA SER A 621 20.56 -1.14 38.11
C SER A 621 20.10 -2.13 37.05
N GLY A 622 19.91 -1.65 35.83
CA GLY A 622 19.44 -2.47 34.73
C GLY A 622 19.49 -1.75 33.39
N THR A 623 19.10 -2.48 32.34
CA THR A 623 19.00 -1.93 30.98
C THR A 623 17.59 -2.06 30.45
N MET A 624 17.11 -1.02 29.77
CA MET A 624 15.84 -1.03 29.05
C MET A 624 16.01 -0.53 27.62
N SER A 625 15.21 -1.08 26.70
CA SER A 625 15.15 -0.61 25.31
C SER A 625 14.20 0.57 25.23
N LEU A 626 14.62 1.67 24.59
CA LEU A 626 13.76 2.81 24.29
C LEU A 626 13.24 2.70 22.84
N PRO A 627 11.96 2.96 22.56
CA PRO A 627 11.44 2.85 21.19
C PRO A 627 12.09 3.90 20.26
N VAL A 628 12.79 3.43 19.21
CA VAL A 628 13.54 4.27 18.25
C VAL A 628 12.64 5.32 17.59
N ASN A 629 11.37 5.00 17.35
CA ASN A 629 10.40 5.88 16.70
C ASN A 629 10.01 7.12 17.52
N LEU A 630 10.40 7.21 18.80
CA LEU A 630 10.21 8.41 19.61
C LEU A 630 11.32 9.45 19.39
N PHE A 631 12.42 9.05 18.73
CA PHE A 631 13.57 9.90 18.46
C PHE A 631 13.49 10.54 17.07
N ARG A 632 14.05 11.74 16.96
CA ARG A 632 14.20 12.49 15.71
C ARG A 632 15.66 12.85 15.47
N LYS A 633 16.03 13.11 14.21
CA LYS A 633 17.33 13.70 13.90
C LYS A 633 17.45 15.07 14.57
N GLY A 634 18.61 15.34 15.16
CA GLY A 634 18.90 16.53 15.94
C GLY A 634 18.56 16.37 17.42
N GLU A 635 18.05 17.43 18.02
CA GLU A 635 17.84 17.53 19.46
C GLU A 635 16.58 16.77 19.91
N ASN A 636 16.77 15.89 20.89
CA ASN A 636 15.72 15.14 21.59
C ASN A 636 15.74 15.48 23.07
N ILE A 637 14.56 15.48 23.70
CA ILE A 637 14.43 15.73 25.13
C ILE A 637 14.15 14.40 25.84
N ILE A 638 15.03 14.07 26.80
CA ILE A 638 14.82 13.01 27.77
C ILE A 638 14.31 13.65 29.06
N ALA A 639 13.13 13.24 29.49
CA ALA A 639 12.52 13.69 30.73
C ALA A 639 12.20 12.48 31.60
N VAL A 640 12.53 12.57 32.89
CA VAL A 640 12.40 11.45 33.82
C VAL A 640 11.74 11.95 35.10
N GLU A 641 10.82 11.16 35.63
CA GLU A 641 10.31 11.31 36.99
C GLU A 641 10.71 10.07 37.81
N VAL A 642 11.31 10.29 38.97
CA VAL A 642 11.72 9.24 39.90
C VAL A 642 10.89 9.42 41.17
N HIS A 643 10.30 8.33 41.63
CA HIS A 643 9.30 8.29 42.68
C HIS A 643 9.80 7.44 43.83
N ASN A 644 9.75 8.01 45.04
CA ASN A 644 9.85 7.25 46.27
C ASN A 644 8.72 6.20 46.33
N ASN A 645 8.89 5.17 47.15
CA ASN A 645 7.85 4.19 47.45
C ASN A 645 7.04 4.52 48.73
N VAL A 646 7.58 5.35 49.64
CA VAL A 646 6.94 5.76 50.89
C VAL A 646 7.25 7.22 51.27
N PRO A 647 6.38 7.91 52.05
CA PRO A 647 6.57 9.33 52.41
C PRO A 647 7.84 9.62 53.24
N GLY A 648 8.33 8.65 54.01
CA GLY A 648 9.50 8.80 54.88
C GLY A 648 10.77 8.17 54.31
N SER A 649 10.87 7.99 52.99
CA SER A 649 11.98 7.27 52.34
C SER A 649 13.35 7.77 52.84
N SER A 650 14.26 6.86 53.18
CA SER A 650 15.60 7.22 53.67
C SER A 650 16.47 7.89 52.60
N ASP A 651 16.25 7.50 51.36
CA ASP A 651 17.11 7.70 50.20
C ASP A 651 16.28 7.96 48.93
N ILE A 652 16.96 8.49 47.92
CA ILE A 652 16.55 8.41 46.52
C ILE A 652 17.80 8.53 45.66
N TYR A 653 17.79 7.95 44.46
CA TYR A 653 18.96 7.92 43.58
C TYR A 653 18.55 7.91 42.11
N TRP A 654 19.23 8.71 41.28
CA TRP A 654 19.13 8.68 39.83
C TRP A 654 20.50 8.86 39.17
N ASP A 655 20.85 7.90 38.32
CA ASP A 655 21.95 7.98 37.37
C ASP A 655 21.62 7.16 36.12
N ALA A 656 22.03 7.61 34.94
CA ALA A 656 21.68 6.94 33.70
C ALA A 656 22.69 7.22 32.57
N GLU A 657 22.84 6.22 31.73
CA GLU A 657 23.50 6.30 30.43
C GLU A 657 22.49 5.97 29.34
N ILE A 658 22.50 6.75 28.25
CA ILE A 658 21.74 6.44 27.03
C ILE A 658 22.72 6.29 25.89
N SER A 659 22.68 5.11 25.27
CA SER A 659 23.45 4.77 24.08
C SER A 659 22.53 4.35 22.94
N TYR A 660 22.98 4.57 21.71
CA TYR A 660 22.28 4.14 20.51
C TYR A 660 23.24 3.48 19.53
N ASN A 661 22.78 2.42 18.87
CA ASN A 661 23.56 1.69 17.86
C ASN A 661 23.20 2.22 16.48
N ILE A 662 24.19 2.75 15.77
CA ILE A 662 24.04 3.18 14.38
C ILE A 662 24.44 2.03 13.47
N THR A 663 23.58 1.78 12.49
CA THR A 663 23.83 0.95 11.33
C THR A 663 24.67 1.79 10.36
N SER A 664 25.99 1.62 10.36
CA SER A 664 26.86 2.37 9.44
C SER A 664 27.53 1.44 8.45
N GLY A 665 27.52 1.81 7.17
CA GLY A 665 28.29 1.11 6.13
C GLY A 665 29.79 1.19 6.45
N THR A 666 30.39 0.06 6.87
CA THR A 666 31.77 0.02 7.38
C THR A 666 32.83 -0.03 6.27
N ALA A 667 32.46 -0.45 5.06
CA ALA A 667 33.24 -0.34 3.81
C ALA A 667 32.37 -0.67 2.58
N ILE A 668 32.59 0.02 1.45
CA ILE A 668 31.98 -0.32 0.15
C ILE A 668 32.60 -1.64 -0.34
N VAL A 669 31.75 -2.66 -0.51
CA VAL A 669 32.13 -4.01 -1.00
C VAL A 669 31.90 -4.18 -2.50
N SER A 670 31.04 -3.37 -3.11
CA SER A 670 30.84 -3.33 -4.56
C SER A 670 30.40 -1.93 -4.99
N ARG A 671 30.88 -1.46 -6.14
CA ARG A 671 30.39 -0.22 -6.78
C ARG A 671 29.36 -0.50 -7.88
N GLU A 672 29.19 -1.76 -8.25
CA GLU A 672 28.18 -2.18 -9.22
C GLU A 672 26.79 -2.13 -8.59
N ARG A 673 25.80 -1.63 -9.33
CA ARG A 673 24.39 -1.66 -8.90
C ARG A 673 23.86 -3.07 -8.74
N THR A 674 24.37 -3.96 -9.58
CA THR A 674 24.08 -5.38 -9.54
C THR A 674 25.12 -6.08 -8.67
N LEU A 675 24.66 -6.79 -7.64
CA LEU A 675 25.49 -7.60 -6.78
C LEU A 675 25.06 -9.06 -6.87
N LYS A 676 25.99 -9.94 -7.26
CA LYS A 676 25.77 -11.39 -7.29
C LYS A 676 26.20 -12.02 -5.97
N LEU A 677 25.32 -12.82 -5.39
CA LEU A 677 25.58 -13.66 -4.24
C LEU A 677 25.55 -15.12 -4.71
N ASP A 678 26.73 -15.65 -5.04
CA ASP A 678 26.88 -16.98 -5.65
C ASP A 678 26.96 -18.12 -4.62
N THR A 679 27.06 -17.80 -3.33
CA THR A 679 27.12 -18.78 -2.24
C THR A 679 26.12 -18.43 -1.15
N ASP A 680 25.71 -19.43 -0.36
CA ASP A 680 24.78 -19.26 0.76
C ASP A 680 25.45 -18.65 2.01
N ALA A 681 26.31 -17.66 1.83
CA ALA A 681 26.90 -16.92 2.93
C ALA A 681 25.93 -15.84 3.45
N ASN A 682 25.67 -15.85 4.77
CA ASN A 682 24.88 -14.79 5.41
C ASN A 682 25.48 -13.42 5.13
N THR A 683 24.63 -12.47 4.74
CA THR A 683 25.06 -11.18 4.23
C THR A 683 24.14 -10.07 4.74
N GLU A 684 24.72 -9.02 5.32
CA GLU A 684 24.03 -7.79 5.67
C GLU A 684 24.65 -6.61 4.91
N LEU A 685 23.82 -5.90 4.14
CA LEU A 685 24.25 -4.85 3.22
C LEU A 685 23.43 -3.58 3.40
N GLN A 686 24.02 -2.45 3.01
CA GLN A 686 23.30 -1.21 2.78
C GLN A 686 23.71 -0.67 1.41
N ALA A 687 22.73 -0.36 0.56
CA ALA A 687 22.96 0.41 -0.66
C ALA A 687 23.20 1.87 -0.28
N VAL A 688 24.39 2.38 -0.58
CA VAL A 688 24.84 3.72 -0.21
C VAL A 688 24.64 4.66 -1.39
N PHE A 689 24.00 5.79 -1.12
CA PHE A 689 23.75 6.87 -2.04
C PHE A 689 24.29 8.18 -1.48
N THR A 690 24.59 9.12 -2.39
CA THR A 690 24.92 10.50 -2.07
C THR A 690 23.98 11.43 -2.82
N PRO A 691 23.48 12.51 -2.19
CA PRO A 691 22.72 13.54 -2.90
C PRO A 691 23.55 14.14 -4.03
N LEU A 692 22.92 14.37 -5.19
CA LEU A 692 23.53 15.08 -6.31
C LEU A 692 23.78 16.55 -5.93
N HIS A 693 24.96 17.08 -6.30
CA HIS A 693 25.24 18.51 -6.16
C HIS A 693 24.33 19.33 -7.09
N ARG A 694 24.03 20.58 -6.72
CA ARG A 694 23.06 21.43 -7.43
C ARG A 694 23.33 21.57 -8.92
N ASP A 695 24.61 21.66 -9.30
CA ASP A 695 25.02 21.82 -10.70
C ASP A 695 24.86 20.51 -11.50
N CYS A 696 24.90 19.35 -10.83
CA CYS A 696 24.67 18.04 -11.43
C CYS A 696 23.18 17.66 -11.52
N LEU A 697 22.29 18.28 -10.72
CA LEU A 697 20.85 17.98 -10.73
C LEU A 697 20.22 18.28 -12.10
N TRP A 698 20.64 19.38 -12.73
CA TRP A 698 20.17 19.80 -14.04
C TRP A 698 20.61 18.84 -15.15
N GLU A 699 21.91 18.53 -15.22
CA GLU A 699 22.46 17.57 -16.20
C GLU A 699 21.95 16.15 -15.98
N ALA A 700 21.58 15.80 -14.74
CA ALA A 700 20.93 14.53 -14.40
C ALA A 700 19.42 14.50 -14.68
N GLY A 701 18.82 15.58 -15.18
CA GLY A 701 17.37 15.66 -15.43
C GLY A 701 16.51 15.60 -14.16
N SER A 702 17.11 15.83 -12.99
CA SER A 702 16.43 15.91 -11.70
C SER A 702 15.88 17.33 -11.50
N THR A 703 14.65 17.53 -11.97
CA THR A 703 13.86 18.74 -11.71
C THR A 703 13.01 18.57 -10.45
N PRO A 704 12.60 19.65 -9.76
CA PRO A 704 11.78 19.54 -8.54
C PRO A 704 10.49 18.73 -8.73
N VAL A 705 9.92 18.77 -9.95
CA VAL A 705 8.80 17.94 -10.37
C VAL A 705 9.12 17.34 -11.74
N VAL A 706 8.77 16.08 -11.94
CA VAL A 706 8.91 15.39 -13.23
C VAL A 706 7.57 14.92 -13.76
N VAL A 707 7.49 14.65 -15.07
CA VAL A 707 6.45 13.78 -15.62
C VAL A 707 6.83 12.34 -15.30
N ASN A 708 6.08 11.69 -14.40
CA ASN A 708 6.42 10.39 -13.84
C ASN A 708 5.85 9.23 -14.65
N GLU A 709 4.58 9.32 -15.03
CA GLU A 709 3.87 8.27 -15.74
C GLU A 709 2.81 8.87 -16.67
N VAL A 710 2.54 8.22 -17.80
CA VAL A 710 1.57 8.65 -18.80
C VAL A 710 0.79 7.44 -19.30
N SER A 711 -0.54 7.57 -19.39
CA SER A 711 -1.41 6.62 -20.08
C SER A 711 -2.28 7.32 -21.13
N ALA A 712 -2.02 7.02 -22.41
CA ALA A 712 -2.70 7.59 -23.58
C ALA A 712 -3.79 6.69 -24.18
N GLY A 713 -4.12 5.58 -23.51
CA GLY A 713 -5.17 4.64 -23.93
C GLY A 713 -6.02 4.12 -22.77
N ASN A 714 -5.92 4.77 -21.62
CA ASN A 714 -6.36 4.30 -20.31
C ASN A 714 -7.75 3.64 -20.30
N THR A 715 -7.78 2.36 -19.90
CA THR A 715 -9.02 1.63 -19.59
C THR A 715 -9.11 1.27 -18.12
N VAL A 716 -8.24 1.75 -17.23
CA VAL A 716 -8.13 1.31 -15.83
C VAL A 716 -8.65 2.35 -14.84
N ALA A 717 -8.20 3.60 -14.93
CA ALA A 717 -8.55 4.65 -13.99
C ALA A 717 -9.69 5.54 -14.55
N ALA A 718 -10.56 6.06 -13.70
CA ALA A 718 -11.61 7.01 -14.06
C ALA A 718 -11.45 8.33 -13.32
N ASN A 719 -11.72 9.44 -14.01
CA ASN A 719 -11.76 10.78 -13.45
C ASN A 719 -13.07 11.04 -12.67
N GLU A 720 -13.23 12.24 -12.11
CA GLU A 720 -14.43 12.63 -11.35
C GLU A 720 -15.73 12.67 -12.18
N TYR A 721 -15.61 12.68 -13.51
CA TYR A 721 -16.73 12.52 -14.44
C TYR A 721 -17.13 11.05 -14.67
N GLY A 722 -16.42 10.11 -14.05
CA GLY A 722 -16.59 8.67 -14.25
C GLY A 722 -16.17 8.19 -15.64
N LYS A 723 -15.25 8.92 -16.30
CA LYS A 723 -14.69 8.61 -17.62
C LYS A 723 -13.26 8.10 -17.47
N ARG A 724 -12.95 7.04 -18.22
CA ARG A 724 -11.59 6.49 -18.33
C ARG A 724 -10.87 7.20 -19.46
N ASN A 725 -10.37 8.40 -19.18
CA ASN A 725 -9.66 9.25 -20.14
C ASN A 725 -8.14 9.16 -19.94
N ASP A 726 -7.39 9.71 -20.88
CA ASP A 726 -5.93 9.80 -20.80
C ASP A 726 -5.50 10.62 -19.58
N TRP A 727 -4.34 10.29 -19.02
CA TRP A 727 -3.81 10.99 -17.85
C TRP A 727 -2.29 11.08 -17.87
N ILE A 728 -1.81 12.11 -17.16
CA ILE A 728 -0.41 12.42 -16.91
C ILE A 728 -0.22 12.46 -15.41
N GLU A 729 0.71 11.67 -14.88
CA GLU A 729 1.13 11.74 -13.50
C GLU A 729 2.41 12.55 -13.36
N LEU A 730 2.39 13.46 -12.38
CA LEU A 730 3.53 14.24 -11.95
C LEU A 730 4.06 13.69 -10.62
N TYR A 731 5.37 13.75 -10.42
CA TYR A 731 6.01 13.32 -9.18
C TYR A 731 6.93 14.41 -8.62
N ASN A 732 6.81 14.68 -7.32
CA ASN A 732 7.66 15.62 -6.60
C ASN A 732 8.93 14.92 -6.12
N THR A 733 10.09 15.32 -6.60
CA THR A 733 11.37 14.66 -6.27
C THR A 733 11.98 15.16 -4.96
N THR A 734 11.33 16.09 -4.25
CA THR A 734 11.90 16.82 -3.12
C THR A 734 11.27 16.42 -1.78
N ASP A 735 11.98 16.68 -0.69
CA ASP A 735 11.53 16.46 0.70
C ASP A 735 10.50 17.49 1.18
N GLN A 736 10.04 18.41 0.32
CA GLN A 736 9.09 19.46 0.66
C GLN A 736 7.91 19.46 -0.31
N PRO A 737 6.70 19.85 0.12
CA PRO A 737 5.59 20.01 -0.80
C PRO A 737 5.90 21.10 -1.86
N ILE A 738 5.44 20.88 -3.08
CA ILE A 738 5.58 21.83 -4.19
C ILE A 738 4.20 22.27 -4.67
N ASP A 739 4.04 23.56 -4.92
CA ASP A 739 2.86 24.10 -5.58
C ASP A 739 3.10 24.19 -7.10
N LEU A 740 2.22 23.55 -7.87
CA LEU A 740 2.26 23.50 -9.33
C LEU A 740 1.63 24.74 -9.99
N GLU A 741 0.99 25.62 -9.21
CA GLU A 741 0.33 26.84 -9.72
C GLU A 741 1.25 27.64 -10.65
N GLY A 742 0.75 27.93 -11.85
CA GLY A 742 1.43 28.72 -12.87
C GLY A 742 2.47 27.97 -13.71
N MET A 743 2.74 26.68 -13.43
CA MET A 743 3.54 25.81 -14.32
C MET A 743 2.76 25.47 -15.60
N TYR A 744 3.46 24.99 -16.63
CA TYR A 744 2.87 24.68 -17.93
C TYR A 744 3.05 23.21 -18.34
N LEU A 745 2.00 22.60 -18.90
CA LEU A 745 2.08 21.29 -19.57
C LEU A 745 1.80 21.43 -21.07
N THR A 746 2.47 20.59 -21.86
CA THR A 746 2.20 20.45 -23.29
C THR A 746 2.48 19.04 -23.80
N ASP A 747 1.65 18.58 -24.73
CA ASP A 747 1.86 17.43 -25.64
C ASP A 747 2.52 17.84 -26.97
N ASP A 748 2.78 19.13 -27.17
CA ASP A 748 3.44 19.70 -28.34
C ASP A 748 4.65 20.55 -27.93
N PRO A 749 5.88 20.09 -28.15
CA PRO A 749 7.09 20.81 -27.73
C PRO A 749 7.26 22.16 -28.42
N THR A 750 6.53 22.43 -29.51
CA THR A 750 6.53 23.75 -30.17
C THR A 750 5.63 24.77 -29.47
N MET A 751 4.80 24.34 -28.51
CA MET A 751 3.91 25.16 -27.71
C MET A 751 4.16 24.91 -26.20
N PRO A 752 5.27 25.38 -25.61
CA PRO A 752 5.64 25.09 -24.22
C PRO A 752 4.65 25.60 -23.16
N GLU A 753 3.85 26.62 -23.49
CA GLU A 753 2.86 27.25 -22.61
C GLU A 753 1.41 26.84 -22.93
N LYS A 754 1.19 25.67 -23.56
CA LYS A 754 -0.12 25.23 -24.07
C LYS A 754 -1.22 25.12 -23.01
N TYR A 755 -0.91 24.58 -21.84
CA TYR A 755 -1.82 24.49 -20.70
C TYR A 755 -1.13 24.99 -19.44
N GLN A 756 -1.61 26.09 -18.87
CA GLN A 756 -1.16 26.58 -17.58
C GLN A 756 -1.96 25.91 -16.46
N ILE A 757 -1.26 25.34 -15.47
CA ILE A 757 -1.86 24.76 -14.28
C ILE A 757 -2.39 25.91 -13.39
N THR A 758 -3.68 25.86 -13.04
CA THR A 758 -4.30 26.84 -12.14
C THR A 758 -5.23 26.17 -11.13
N SER A 759 -5.31 26.75 -9.94
CA SER A 759 -6.20 26.41 -8.82
C SER A 759 -7.54 27.16 -8.90
N SER A 760 -7.87 27.72 -10.06
CA SER A 760 -9.04 28.59 -10.24
C SER A 760 -10.39 27.86 -10.10
N ALA A 761 -10.39 26.53 -10.20
CA ALA A 761 -11.57 25.70 -9.99
C ALA A 761 -11.77 25.35 -8.51
N LEU A 762 -13.03 25.42 -8.06
CA LEU A 762 -13.40 25.24 -6.67
C LEU A 762 -13.05 23.83 -6.15
N GLY A 763 -12.09 23.73 -5.23
CA GLY A 763 -11.72 22.47 -4.57
C GLY A 763 -10.55 21.72 -5.20
N VAL A 764 -9.93 22.28 -6.24
CA VAL A 764 -8.67 21.75 -6.80
C VAL A 764 -7.48 22.26 -5.98
N SER A 765 -6.70 21.35 -5.40
CA SER A 765 -5.38 21.67 -4.81
C SER A 765 -4.30 21.51 -5.88
N THR A 766 -3.41 22.48 -6.06
CA THR A 766 -2.22 22.35 -6.95
C THR A 766 -0.97 21.91 -6.19
N VAL A 767 -1.10 21.60 -4.90
CA VAL A 767 0.04 21.22 -4.05
C VAL A 767 0.26 19.72 -4.12
N ILE A 768 1.45 19.32 -4.57
CA ILE A 768 1.94 17.95 -4.53
C ILE A 768 2.78 17.75 -3.25
N PRO A 769 2.45 16.78 -2.38
CA PRO A 769 3.25 16.50 -1.17
C PRO A 769 4.70 16.14 -1.49
N ALA A 770 5.59 16.23 -0.49
CA ALA A 770 6.96 15.72 -0.61
C ALA A 770 6.95 14.25 -1.04
N HIS A 771 7.70 13.89 -2.08
CA HIS A 771 7.68 12.54 -2.68
C HIS A 771 6.27 12.02 -3.04
N GLY A 772 5.33 12.93 -3.26
CA GLY A 772 3.95 12.65 -3.66
C GLY A 772 3.79 12.62 -5.17
N TYR A 773 2.60 12.20 -5.57
CA TYR A 773 2.13 12.10 -6.96
C TYR A 773 0.98 13.08 -7.18
N TYR A 774 0.73 13.46 -8.43
CA TYR A 774 -0.42 14.30 -8.79
C TYR A 774 -0.90 13.98 -10.22
N ILE A 775 -2.20 13.77 -10.39
CA ILE A 775 -2.80 13.43 -11.68
C ILE A 775 -3.35 14.66 -12.40
N VAL A 776 -3.01 14.77 -13.68
CA VAL A 776 -3.62 15.70 -14.63
C VAL A 776 -4.29 14.89 -15.74
N TRP A 777 -5.61 14.95 -15.83
CA TRP A 777 -6.37 14.29 -16.89
C TRP A 777 -6.20 15.04 -18.21
N ALA A 778 -5.80 14.35 -19.27
CA ALA A 778 -5.61 14.94 -20.59
C ALA A 778 -6.85 14.67 -21.46
N ASP A 779 -7.94 15.39 -21.19
CA ASP A 779 -9.24 15.04 -21.78
C ASP A 779 -10.09 16.21 -22.31
N LYS A 780 -9.62 17.45 -22.16
CA LYS A 780 -10.33 18.69 -22.55
C LYS A 780 -11.63 18.95 -21.79
N LEU A 781 -11.84 18.31 -20.64
CA LEU A 781 -12.95 18.64 -19.76
C LEU A 781 -12.59 19.82 -18.86
N ASP A 782 -13.61 20.49 -18.32
CA ASP A 782 -13.39 21.51 -17.31
C ASP A 782 -13.07 20.85 -15.95
N PRO A 783 -12.18 21.42 -15.13
CA PRO A 783 -11.92 20.89 -13.79
C PRO A 783 -13.13 21.05 -12.85
N ILE A 784 -13.49 19.99 -12.12
CA ILE A 784 -14.45 20.07 -11.00
C ILE A 784 -13.67 20.02 -9.68
N CYS A 785 -12.90 18.96 -9.48
CA CYS A 785 -12.08 18.77 -8.27
C CYS A 785 -10.72 18.12 -8.57
N GLN A 786 -10.46 17.77 -9.83
CA GLN A 786 -9.16 17.31 -10.32
C GLN A 786 -8.67 18.24 -11.45
N LEU A 787 -7.38 18.17 -11.81
CA LEU A 787 -6.84 18.95 -12.92
C LEU A 787 -7.14 18.28 -14.26
N HIS A 788 -7.57 19.10 -15.23
CA HIS A 788 -7.83 18.68 -16.61
C HIS A 788 -7.07 19.57 -17.59
N ALA A 789 -6.17 18.97 -18.37
CA ALA A 789 -5.44 19.65 -19.42
C ALA A 789 -6.35 19.98 -20.61
N SER A 790 -6.05 21.09 -21.28
CA SER A 790 -6.76 21.59 -22.47
C SER A 790 -6.52 20.77 -23.75
N PHE A 791 -5.86 19.61 -23.64
CA PHE A 791 -5.50 18.73 -24.75
C PHE A 791 -5.76 17.25 -24.42
N LYS A 792 -5.66 16.40 -25.45
CA LYS A 792 -5.72 14.93 -25.32
C LYS A 792 -4.40 14.32 -25.78
N LEU A 793 -4.05 13.16 -25.24
CA LEU A 793 -2.84 12.47 -25.66
C LEU A 793 -3.09 11.72 -26.97
N ALA A 794 -2.12 11.77 -27.87
CA ALA A 794 -2.16 10.98 -29.09
C ALA A 794 -1.60 9.57 -28.83
N ASN A 795 -2.29 8.53 -29.32
CA ASN A 795 -1.91 7.11 -29.13
C ASN A 795 -1.78 6.39 -30.49
N GLN A 796 -1.01 7.00 -31.41
CA GLN A 796 -0.85 6.49 -32.80
C GLN A 796 0.61 6.41 -33.26
N SER A 797 1.52 7.15 -32.61
CA SER A 797 2.95 7.19 -32.90
C SER A 797 3.74 7.59 -31.65
N GLU A 798 5.04 7.85 -31.78
CA GLU A 798 5.84 8.44 -30.70
C GLU A 798 5.40 9.89 -30.44
N HIS A 799 5.15 10.22 -29.18
CA HIS A 799 4.74 11.55 -28.69
C HIS A 799 5.42 11.84 -27.35
N SER A 800 5.33 13.08 -26.87
CA SER A 800 5.96 13.51 -25.63
C SER A 800 5.07 14.45 -24.84
N VAL A 801 5.13 14.33 -23.51
CA VAL A 801 4.56 15.30 -22.57
C VAL A 801 5.68 16.05 -21.88
N THR A 802 5.60 17.38 -21.87
CA THR A 802 6.58 18.25 -21.20
C THR A 802 5.90 19.11 -20.13
N LEU A 803 6.47 19.11 -18.93
CA LEU A 803 6.19 20.05 -17.84
C LEU A 803 7.26 21.15 -17.85
N THR A 804 6.86 22.42 -17.74
CA THR A 804 7.75 23.58 -17.68
C THR A 804 7.45 24.42 -16.44
N SER A 805 8.48 24.90 -15.76
CA SER A 805 8.35 25.72 -14.56
C SER A 805 7.69 27.07 -14.85
N LYS A 806 7.05 27.68 -13.84
CA LYS A 806 6.36 28.97 -13.98
C LYS A 806 7.28 30.14 -14.40
N ASP A 807 8.56 30.06 -14.06
CA ASP A 807 9.60 31.03 -14.40
C ASP A 807 10.42 30.62 -15.63
N LEU A 808 10.04 29.52 -16.29
CA LEU A 808 10.69 28.95 -17.48
C LEU A 808 12.17 28.58 -17.28
N THR A 809 12.61 28.43 -16.03
CA THR A 809 13.99 28.05 -15.71
C THR A 809 14.26 26.56 -15.87
N TRP A 810 13.22 25.71 -15.83
CA TRP A 810 13.36 24.28 -16.03
C TRP A 810 12.19 23.64 -16.77
N SER A 811 12.46 22.51 -17.43
CA SER A 811 11.45 21.65 -18.05
C SER A 811 11.80 20.17 -17.89
N ASN A 812 10.79 19.30 -17.77
CA ASN A 812 10.94 17.85 -17.75
C ASN A 812 10.02 17.22 -18.79
N CYS A 813 10.54 16.24 -19.55
CA CYS A 813 9.81 15.60 -20.63
C CYS A 813 9.79 14.08 -20.46
N LEU A 814 8.66 13.45 -20.80
CA LEU A 814 8.50 12.01 -20.94
C LEU A 814 7.98 11.69 -22.34
N THR A 815 8.69 10.80 -23.04
CA THR A 815 8.31 10.29 -24.36
C THR A 815 7.61 8.95 -24.23
N TYR A 816 6.55 8.76 -25.01
CA TYR A 816 5.76 7.53 -25.02
C TYR A 816 5.37 7.17 -26.47
N SER A 817 4.98 5.91 -26.67
CA SER A 817 4.53 5.37 -27.95
C SER A 817 3.18 4.66 -27.79
N VAL A 818 2.66 4.08 -28.87
CA VAL A 818 1.34 3.41 -28.88
C VAL A 818 1.23 2.37 -27.77
N MET A 819 0.24 2.47 -26.89
CA MET A 819 0.05 1.58 -25.74
C MET A 819 -1.37 1.01 -25.65
N ALA A 820 -1.49 -0.19 -25.07
CA ALA A 820 -2.79 -0.77 -24.74
C ALA A 820 -3.44 -0.05 -23.54
N GLY A 821 -4.72 -0.33 -23.29
CA GLY A 821 -5.48 0.42 -22.29
C GLY A 821 -5.11 0.12 -20.83
N ASP A 822 -4.56 -1.06 -20.60
CA ASP A 822 -3.96 -1.52 -19.34
C ASP A 822 -2.44 -1.31 -19.31
N GLU A 823 -1.89 -0.50 -20.22
CA GLU A 823 -0.48 -0.12 -20.25
C GLU A 823 -0.29 1.37 -19.95
N SER A 824 0.92 1.69 -19.51
CA SER A 824 1.40 3.05 -19.31
C SER A 824 2.89 3.15 -19.64
N VAL A 825 3.41 4.37 -19.77
CA VAL A 825 4.85 4.63 -19.81
C VAL A 825 5.23 5.44 -18.60
N GLY A 826 6.11 4.90 -17.74
CA GLY A 826 6.49 5.53 -16.48
C GLY A 826 7.97 5.42 -16.15
N ARG A 827 8.43 6.27 -15.23
CA ARG A 827 9.79 6.29 -14.73
C ARG A 827 9.97 5.25 -13.63
N TYR A 828 11.06 4.48 -13.67
CA TYR A 828 11.38 3.57 -12.58
C TYR A 828 12.84 3.71 -12.13
N PRO A 829 13.09 3.96 -10.82
CA PRO A 829 12.11 4.31 -9.79
C PRO A 829 11.43 5.65 -10.10
N ASP A 830 10.41 6.05 -9.32
CA ASP A 830 9.74 7.33 -9.51
C ASP A 830 10.73 8.49 -9.55
N GLY A 831 10.51 9.43 -10.47
CA GLY A 831 11.45 10.52 -10.71
C GLY A 831 12.77 10.12 -11.37
N GLY A 832 13.02 8.82 -11.56
CA GLY A 832 14.25 8.29 -12.15
C GLY A 832 14.40 8.63 -13.64
N LYS A 833 15.60 8.40 -14.17
CA LYS A 833 15.92 8.75 -15.57
C LYS A 833 15.39 7.73 -16.58
N ARG A 834 15.20 6.47 -16.15
CA ARG A 834 14.78 5.38 -17.02
C ARG A 834 13.26 5.36 -17.12
N THR A 835 12.77 5.24 -18.34
CA THR A 835 11.35 5.07 -18.64
C THR A 835 11.10 3.67 -19.15
N TYR A 836 9.97 3.12 -18.74
CA TYR A 836 9.54 1.77 -19.05
C TYR A 836 8.11 1.83 -19.57
N ARG A 837 7.82 1.03 -20.59
CA ARG A 837 6.45 0.59 -20.84
C ARG A 837 6.10 -0.43 -19.76
N MET A 838 5.10 -0.10 -18.96
CA MET A 838 4.63 -0.92 -17.85
C MET A 838 3.29 -1.53 -18.24
N THR A 839 3.11 -2.81 -17.88
CA THR A 839 1.87 -3.56 -18.10
C THR A 839 0.92 -3.48 -16.90
N ARG A 840 1.23 -2.59 -15.95
CA ARG A 840 0.44 -2.31 -14.75
C ARG A 840 0.56 -0.80 -14.48
N PRO A 841 -0.46 -0.01 -14.82
CA PRO A 841 -0.46 1.41 -14.54
C PRO A 841 -0.52 1.65 -13.04
N THR A 842 0.23 2.62 -12.55
CA THR A 842 0.48 2.85 -11.12
C THR A 842 0.03 4.24 -10.69
N ILE A 843 -1.25 4.53 -10.92
CA ILE A 843 -1.84 5.84 -10.63
C ILE A 843 -1.75 6.21 -9.14
N GLU A 844 -1.13 7.35 -8.85
CA GLU A 844 -0.88 7.90 -7.51
C GLU A 844 -0.11 6.97 -6.56
N ALA A 845 0.67 6.05 -7.13
CA ALA A 845 1.42 5.05 -6.39
C ALA A 845 2.83 4.89 -6.95
N THR A 846 3.71 4.24 -6.19
CA THR A 846 5.06 3.93 -6.66
C THR A 846 4.98 3.06 -7.92
N ASN A 847 5.69 3.45 -8.99
CA ASN A 847 5.80 2.64 -10.21
C ASN A 847 6.38 1.26 -9.90
N THR A 848 5.82 0.22 -10.52
CA THR A 848 6.26 -1.17 -10.32
C THR A 848 6.65 -1.81 -11.64
N LEU A 849 7.74 -2.58 -11.63
CA LEU A 849 8.16 -3.36 -12.80
C LEU A 849 7.68 -4.80 -12.70
N THR A 850 7.41 -5.39 -13.86
CA THR A 850 7.23 -6.83 -14.08
C THR A 850 8.28 -7.30 -15.09
N SER A 851 8.45 -8.61 -15.25
CA SER A 851 9.28 -9.16 -16.32
C SER A 851 8.76 -8.87 -17.74
N TYR A 852 7.53 -8.37 -17.85
CA TYR A 852 6.93 -7.90 -19.10
C TYR A 852 7.16 -6.41 -19.35
N SER A 853 7.67 -5.68 -18.37
CA SER A 853 7.99 -4.26 -18.52
C SER A 853 9.17 -4.09 -19.47
N GLN A 854 9.07 -3.15 -20.40
CA GLN A 854 10.08 -2.92 -21.43
C GLN A 854 10.74 -1.58 -21.21
N TRP A 855 12.06 -1.57 -21.09
CA TRP A 855 12.82 -0.34 -21.08
C TRP A 855 12.69 0.37 -22.44
N LEU A 856 12.39 1.68 -22.41
CA LEU A 856 12.22 2.49 -23.62
C LEU A 856 13.37 3.48 -23.81
N TYR A 857 13.51 4.43 -22.88
CA TYR A 857 14.50 5.52 -22.96
C TYR A 857 15.21 5.74 -21.61
N GLY A 858 16.38 6.39 -21.65
CA GLY A 858 17.21 6.73 -20.48
C GLY A 858 18.68 6.35 -20.68
N PHE A 859 19.61 6.94 -19.94
CA PHE A 859 21.01 6.53 -20.02
C PHE A 859 21.24 5.22 -19.27
N ASP A 860 21.99 4.30 -19.87
CA ASP A 860 22.51 3.12 -19.18
C ASP A 860 23.69 3.55 -18.31
N GLU A 861 23.42 3.77 -17.02
CA GLU A 861 24.39 4.29 -16.05
C GLU A 861 25.50 3.27 -15.69
N ASN A 862 25.49 2.06 -16.27
CA ASN A 862 26.62 1.11 -16.23
C ASN A 862 27.75 1.49 -17.21
N PHE A 863 27.65 2.67 -17.82
CA PHE A 863 28.64 3.20 -18.73
C PHE A 863 29.75 3.93 -17.97
N ASP A 864 30.93 3.31 -17.94
CA ASP A 864 32.17 3.93 -17.51
C ASP A 864 32.61 4.99 -18.54
N GLU A 865 32.35 6.25 -18.22
CA GLU A 865 32.71 7.42 -19.04
C GLU A 865 34.23 7.49 -19.31
N GLN A 866 35.05 6.92 -18.43
CA GLN A 866 36.50 6.90 -18.58
C GLN A 866 36.93 5.92 -19.70
N ASN A 867 36.31 4.75 -19.78
CA ASN A 867 36.53 3.77 -20.86
C ASN A 867 35.99 4.27 -22.22
N TYR A 868 34.97 5.14 -22.22
CA TYR A 868 34.43 5.75 -23.44
C TYR A 868 35.35 6.82 -24.05
N LEU A 869 35.95 7.66 -23.22
CA LEU A 869 36.92 8.66 -23.68
C LEU A 869 38.18 8.00 -24.25
N ASP A 870 38.62 6.89 -23.65
CA ASP A 870 39.74 6.08 -24.15
C ASP A 870 39.40 5.36 -25.48
N ALA A 871 38.13 4.98 -25.69
CA ALA A 871 37.65 4.40 -26.95
C ALA A 871 37.41 5.45 -28.07
N ILE A 872 37.19 6.72 -27.72
CA ILE A 872 37.09 7.84 -28.68
C ILE A 872 38.46 8.33 -29.14
N THR A 873 39.54 8.02 -28.41
CA THR A 873 40.90 8.07 -28.96
C THR A 873 41.15 6.96 -29.99
N MET A 874 40.36 6.93 -31.07
CA MET A 874 40.96 6.57 -32.35
C MET A 874 41.80 7.76 -32.82
N PRO A 875 43.06 7.54 -33.22
CA PRO A 875 43.93 8.60 -33.70
C PRO A 875 43.26 9.26 -34.90
N SER A 876 43.32 10.59 -34.95
CA SER A 876 43.10 11.42 -36.14
C SER A 876 43.21 10.65 -37.46
N MET A 877 42.09 10.14 -37.97
CA MET A 877 41.96 9.62 -39.33
C MET A 877 40.67 10.17 -39.92
N MET A 878 40.67 11.48 -40.20
CA MET A 878 40.24 11.87 -41.54
C MET A 878 41.20 11.13 -42.48
N ALA A 879 40.76 10.04 -43.11
CA ALA A 879 41.51 9.52 -44.24
C ALA A 879 41.61 10.67 -45.26
N ASP A 880 42.81 10.90 -45.79
CA ASP A 880 43.07 11.87 -46.85
C ASP A 880 41.98 11.76 -47.93
N GLY A 881 41.31 12.88 -48.22
CA GLY A 881 40.24 12.96 -49.21
C GLY A 881 38.78 12.88 -48.72
N THR A 882 38.49 13.01 -47.42
CA THR A 882 37.11 13.08 -46.89
C THR A 882 36.66 14.54 -46.65
N GLU A 883 35.55 14.99 -47.28
CA GLU A 883 35.00 16.35 -47.08
C GLU A 883 34.04 16.44 -45.88
N SER A 884 33.18 15.44 -45.70
CA SER A 884 32.17 15.45 -44.63
C SER A 884 31.67 14.05 -44.28
N THR A 885 31.30 13.85 -43.02
CA THR A 885 30.71 12.60 -42.51
C THR A 885 29.36 12.89 -41.87
N GLU A 886 28.36 12.08 -42.20
CA GLU A 886 27.01 12.14 -41.64
C GLU A 886 26.63 10.79 -41.01
N TYR A 887 25.93 10.84 -39.89
CA TYR A 887 25.51 9.66 -39.13
C TYR A 887 24.00 9.50 -39.21
N PHE A 888 23.55 8.26 -39.33
CA PHE A 888 22.13 7.91 -39.33
C PHE A 888 21.89 6.67 -38.46
N THR A 889 20.73 6.61 -37.83
CA THR A 889 20.22 5.39 -37.18
C THR A 889 19.86 4.33 -38.23
N LEU A 890 19.62 3.08 -37.82
CA LEU A 890 19.34 1.98 -38.76
C LEU A 890 18.03 2.16 -39.55
N ASP A 891 17.08 2.87 -38.97
CA ASP A 891 15.79 3.28 -39.54
C ASP A 891 15.89 4.60 -40.35
N GLY A 892 17.07 5.21 -40.44
CA GLY A 892 17.37 6.29 -41.39
C GLY A 892 17.27 7.72 -40.86
N MET A 893 17.12 7.92 -39.55
CA MET A 893 17.11 9.24 -38.93
C MET A 893 18.53 9.84 -38.88
N LYS A 894 18.70 11.07 -39.36
CA LYS A 894 19.99 11.78 -39.31
C LYS A 894 20.32 12.21 -37.88
N VAL A 895 21.51 11.88 -37.40
CA VAL A 895 22.01 12.24 -36.07
C VAL A 895 23.31 13.02 -36.18
N SER A 896 23.53 13.96 -35.26
CA SER A 896 24.69 14.87 -35.28
C SER A 896 26.01 14.21 -34.87
N ARG A 897 25.94 13.03 -34.25
CA ARG A 897 27.05 12.19 -33.79
C ARG A 897 26.62 10.71 -33.81
N PRO A 898 27.54 9.73 -33.89
CA PRO A 898 27.18 8.32 -33.81
C PRO A 898 26.45 7.99 -32.49
N GLN A 899 25.39 7.18 -32.56
CA GLN A 899 24.65 6.69 -31.38
C GLN A 899 25.05 5.24 -31.05
N ARG A 900 24.75 4.73 -29.85
CA ARG A 900 25.03 3.32 -29.50
C ARG A 900 24.10 2.37 -30.30
N GLY A 901 24.61 1.26 -30.80
CA GLY A 901 23.92 0.34 -31.70
C GLY A 901 24.43 0.39 -33.14
N ILE A 902 23.67 -0.17 -34.09
CA ILE A 902 24.08 -0.17 -35.50
C ILE A 902 23.70 1.16 -36.15
N ASN A 903 24.71 1.88 -36.63
CA ASN A 903 24.54 3.15 -37.34
C ASN A 903 24.90 2.98 -38.81
N ILE A 904 24.34 3.85 -39.64
CA ILE A 904 24.72 4.05 -41.03
C ILE A 904 25.56 5.32 -41.09
N VAL A 905 26.81 5.19 -41.52
CA VAL A 905 27.70 6.32 -41.77
C VAL A 905 27.73 6.59 -43.27
N ARG A 906 27.47 7.83 -43.65
CA ARG A 906 27.68 8.32 -45.02
C ARG A 906 28.86 9.26 -45.03
N THR A 907 29.80 8.98 -45.92
CA THR A 907 31.02 9.78 -46.08
C THR A 907 31.05 10.34 -47.50
N LYS A 908 31.21 11.66 -47.62
CA LYS A 908 31.38 12.33 -48.90
C LYS A 908 32.88 12.53 -49.16
N ASN A 909 33.36 11.92 -50.24
CA ASN A 909 34.77 12.01 -50.63
C ASN A 909 34.99 13.22 -51.54
N ALA A 910 36.22 13.73 -51.60
CA ALA A 910 36.62 14.90 -52.37
C ALA A 910 36.46 14.74 -53.90
N ASP A 911 36.32 13.50 -54.39
CA ASP A 911 36.01 13.20 -55.80
C ASP A 911 34.50 13.27 -56.13
N GLY A 912 33.67 13.64 -55.16
CA GLY A 912 32.21 13.76 -55.30
C GLY A 912 31.43 12.45 -55.07
N THR A 913 32.11 11.33 -54.78
CA THR A 913 31.45 10.05 -54.49
C THR A 913 30.97 9.96 -53.03
N THR A 914 29.90 9.19 -52.79
CA THR A 914 29.37 8.92 -51.44
C THR A 914 29.59 7.46 -51.06
N SER A 915 30.31 7.23 -49.97
CA SER A 915 30.51 5.91 -49.37
C SER A 915 29.50 5.69 -48.24
N VAL A 916 28.86 4.52 -48.17
CA VAL A 916 27.93 4.17 -47.08
C VAL A 916 28.42 2.93 -46.35
N LYS A 917 28.59 3.00 -45.03
CA LYS A 917 29.00 1.86 -44.19
C LYS A 917 28.04 1.68 -43.03
N ARG A 918 27.72 0.42 -42.71
CA ARG A 918 27.09 0.07 -41.44
C ARG A 918 28.18 -0.17 -40.42
N ILE A 919 28.14 0.57 -39.32
CA ILE A 919 29.06 0.38 -38.20
C ILE A 919 28.26 0.03 -36.96
N LEU A 920 28.69 -0.98 -36.23
CA LEU A 920 28.16 -1.26 -34.91
C LEU A 920 28.96 -0.43 -33.91
N VAL A 921 28.34 0.61 -33.37
CA VAL A 921 28.88 1.46 -32.32
C VAL A 921 28.52 0.78 -31.00
N LYS A 922 29.49 0.10 -30.38
CA LYS A 922 29.26 -0.71 -29.17
C LYS A 922 29.22 0.15 -27.91
#